data_AF-A0A165UDH5-F1
#
_entry.id   AF-A0A165UDH5-F1
#
_cell.length_a   1.000
_cell.length_b   1.000
_cell.length_c   1.000
_cell.angle_alpha   90.00
_cell.angle_beta   90.00
_cell.angle_gamma   90.00
#
_symmetry.space_group_name_H-M   'P 1'
#
loop_
_entity.id
_entity.type
_entity.pdbx_description
1 polymer ?
#
loop_
_entity_poly.entity_id
_entity_poly.type
_entity_poly.pdbx_seq_one_letter_code
_entity_poly.pdbx_strand_id
1 'polypeptide(L)'
;MAPTKRRKDENKENVFINSLAEPAKRRRRALNLTSEQLRFEQQRLIQERDTREARERKERQREENERLIAAQQIERFLRGIQADGFTLNTFLMSLFESTEQQISSQTSRFLITHGPEFLATLHEKKASVMQTYTENAAQRVTQKEAKALEQYMRPPDGQTVTDLLESWSLDQVLQNSKELAPTLYGLLEELCVNTGRKSERRDPDLILATVISMLMQARNERANVSQSILCIYLLACGATRSLFEVLHHAGFSSSYSKAIRDIRELKNERLAKVAEIARSRAFMIVWDNINIAFRVEEQRHDSKDHFDNGTTATLIPLYGVGFGDLPLELKQFRRTRLPHIKYRPRDLLPSRDQVLEVEEEMLWQLEEILFQTYPALQARFGGEREALLTVMSIPLHKTEQYPLPAMHIDESSLDGTIDVLETIMGKTLKMSTDDIKRHGIVICAGDQLTVSLLDKASASRRDDSDLFDNFGAWTEGQPGLFHVKLAADRMIANEYWGRPNSPCPWSLWMINTQLARKPISVGWKAKKLTPFRPTWELIVKLSLKAHALDGFRIYSPSDNLDEWAAKVPNYQEIRAVARKVRDELFSSQRVLSLRALPRRDIPLENIIYFNKDALLLHIFAHAIKRGDIGMVINILALWMVMFRGTGSMPKYADALFQVLMNLKSMNPKLREAFLMNWLVNLTGLPNGFKEVDLLQEHHNFWAKIIYTAKGPGRSWDWLGMITMSIFALRDVIRHVKTNYKTPHNGRTHTSPDATHDINTIRGYLQREKLQSYAPDRNGNSAAVPCRDLMAEGVAYSNTARAYKVFRQDATKVRNYGVSNDSSSSEHLDSESMEASQVDAAADSDERVAIDSIGEGDLPEDEDEDDWDGLDQEAVMELISGLCRELDTMGLS
;
A
#
# COMPACT_ATOMS: atom_id res chain seq x y z
N MET A 1 -21.16 47.32 41.89
CA MET A 1 -20.66 46.75 40.62
C MET A 1 -19.20 46.35 40.86
N ALA A 2 -18.83 45.13 40.45
CA ALA A 2 -17.82 44.21 41.05
C ALA A 2 -18.33 43.46 42.31
N PRO A 3 -17.73 42.32 42.75
CA PRO A 3 -17.44 41.05 42.04
C PRO A 3 -17.84 39.75 42.86
N THR A 4 -17.73 38.57 42.22
CA THR A 4 -17.51 37.17 42.73
C THR A 4 -18.09 36.62 44.06
N LYS A 5 -18.84 35.48 44.03
CA LYS A 5 -18.55 34.16 44.69
C LYS A 5 -19.79 33.24 44.94
N ARG A 6 -19.56 31.93 44.73
CA ARG A 6 -19.94 30.71 45.52
C ARG A 6 -21.36 30.10 45.52
N ARG A 7 -21.36 28.80 45.10
CA ARG A 7 -21.81 27.53 45.75
C ARG A 7 -23.29 27.23 46.08
N LYS A 8 -23.68 26.03 45.57
CA LYS A 8 -24.27 24.83 46.22
C LYS A 8 -25.79 24.61 46.26
N ASP A 9 -26.13 23.41 45.78
CA ASP A 9 -27.09 22.39 46.24
C ASP A 9 -28.54 22.80 46.57
N GLU A 10 -29.52 22.19 45.89
CA GLU A 10 -30.26 21.02 46.39
C GLU A 10 -31.51 20.66 45.55
N ASN A 11 -31.61 19.35 45.28
CA ASN A 11 -32.79 18.48 45.24
C ASN A 11 -34.02 18.72 44.33
N LYS A 12 -34.24 17.64 43.55
CA LYS A 12 -35.49 16.87 43.36
C LYS A 12 -36.72 17.62 42.88
N GLU A 13 -37.13 17.28 41.66
CA GLU A 13 -38.31 16.44 41.37
C GLU A 13 -38.49 16.44 39.86
N ASN A 14 -38.71 15.26 39.25
CA ASN A 14 -39.76 15.10 38.25
C ASN A 14 -39.78 13.68 37.63
N VAL A 15 -41.02 13.23 37.46
CA VAL A 15 -41.58 12.37 36.40
C VAL A 15 -41.96 10.96 36.81
N PHE A 16 -43.25 10.85 37.15
CA PHE A 16 -44.11 9.69 36.98
C PHE A 16 -44.18 9.25 35.51
N ILE A 17 -44.02 7.95 35.23
CA ILE A 17 -44.63 7.30 34.07
C ILE A 17 -45.48 6.13 34.54
N ASN A 18 -46.76 6.24 34.22
CA ASN A 18 -47.86 5.31 34.43
C ASN A 18 -47.72 4.06 33.54
N SER A 19 -47.96 2.88 34.09
CA SER A 19 -48.59 1.79 33.34
C SER A 19 -49.31 0.86 34.31
N LEU A 20 -50.64 0.93 34.36
CA LEU A 20 -51.56 -0.20 34.52
C LEU A 20 -52.99 0.33 34.29
N ALA A 21 -53.74 -0.40 33.47
CA ALA A 21 -54.93 0.02 32.76
C ALA A 21 -56.13 0.43 33.64
N GLU A 22 -56.79 1.53 33.28
CA GLU A 22 -58.13 1.86 33.77
C GLU A 22 -59.17 0.83 33.25
N PRO A 23 -60.06 0.27 34.10
CA PRO A 23 -61.15 -0.55 33.62
C PRO A 23 -62.27 0.30 33.00
N ALA A 24 -62.84 -0.22 31.92
CA ALA A 24 -63.81 0.43 31.05
C ALA A 24 -65.05 1.03 31.77
N LYS A 25 -65.38 2.28 31.43
CA LYS A 25 -66.63 2.97 31.83
C LYS A 25 -67.86 2.17 31.36
N ARG A 26 -68.51 1.44 32.28
CA ARG A 26 -69.82 0.81 32.02
C ARG A 26 -70.89 1.88 31.76
N ARG A 27 -71.46 1.86 30.55
CA ARG A 27 -72.69 2.59 30.18
C ARG A 27 -73.80 2.25 31.18
N ARG A 28 -74.26 3.24 31.96
CA ARG A 28 -75.46 3.08 32.81
C ARG A 28 -76.71 3.04 31.91
N ARG A 29 -77.30 1.85 31.75
CA ARG A 29 -78.70 1.72 31.32
C ARG A 29 -79.58 2.08 32.53
N ALA A 30 -80.43 3.10 32.38
CA ALA A 30 -81.45 3.39 33.37
C ALA A 30 -82.52 2.29 33.30
N LEU A 31 -82.45 1.33 34.23
CA LEU A 31 -83.56 0.45 34.54
C LEU A 31 -84.50 1.23 35.46
N ASN A 32 -85.73 1.50 35.01
CA ASN A 32 -86.80 2.04 35.85
C ASN A 32 -87.25 0.94 36.83
N LEU A 33 -86.44 0.65 37.84
CA LEU A 33 -86.78 -0.25 38.94
C LEU A 33 -87.62 0.55 39.95
N THR A 34 -88.78 0.00 40.33
CA THR A 34 -89.63 0.59 41.37
C THR A 34 -88.89 0.60 42.72
N SER A 35 -89.28 1.49 43.65
CA SER A 35 -88.59 1.68 44.93
C SER A 35 -88.41 0.38 45.73
N GLU A 36 -89.32 -0.60 45.57
CA GLU A 36 -89.19 -1.93 46.16
C GLU A 36 -88.11 -2.78 45.49
N GLN A 37 -88.03 -2.78 44.17
CA GLN A 37 -87.03 -3.54 43.43
C GLN A 37 -85.60 -3.02 43.70
N LEU A 38 -85.47 -1.71 43.94
CA LEU A 38 -84.19 -1.08 44.30
C LEU A 38 -83.75 -1.47 45.72
N ARG A 39 -84.69 -1.60 46.66
CA ARG A 39 -84.42 -2.12 48.02
C ARG A 39 -84.00 -3.59 47.98
N PHE A 40 -84.63 -4.40 47.14
CA PHE A 40 -84.31 -5.82 47.01
C PHE A 40 -82.92 -6.05 46.42
N GLU A 41 -82.53 -5.33 45.37
CA GLU A 41 -81.16 -5.41 44.83
C GLU A 41 -80.11 -4.83 45.80
N GLN A 42 -80.43 -3.74 46.51
CA GLN A 42 -79.55 -3.26 47.58
C GLN A 42 -79.35 -4.30 48.67
N GLN A 43 -80.40 -5.01 49.08
CA GLN A 43 -80.29 -6.10 50.04
C GLN A 43 -79.48 -7.29 49.50
N ARG A 44 -79.65 -7.65 48.22
CA ARG A 44 -78.87 -8.73 47.60
C ARG A 44 -77.38 -8.39 47.52
N LEU A 45 -77.05 -7.17 47.10
CA LEU A 45 -75.66 -6.69 47.03
C LEU A 45 -75.01 -6.56 48.41
N ILE A 46 -75.77 -6.16 49.44
CA ILE A 46 -75.29 -6.15 50.83
C ILE A 46 -75.02 -7.58 51.30
N GLN A 47 -75.92 -8.53 51.02
CA GLN A 47 -75.69 -9.95 51.34
C GLN A 47 -74.49 -10.55 50.57
N GLU A 48 -74.32 -10.22 49.29
CA GLU A 48 -73.15 -10.66 48.50
C GLU A 48 -71.84 -10.06 49.02
N ARG A 49 -71.85 -8.79 49.45
CA ARG A 49 -70.68 -8.14 50.07
C ARG A 49 -70.36 -8.77 51.42
N ASP A 50 -71.36 -8.93 52.29
CA ASP A 50 -71.18 -9.46 53.63
C ASP A 50 -70.73 -10.94 53.59
N THR A 51 -71.21 -11.72 52.62
CA THR A 51 -70.74 -13.10 52.39
C THR A 51 -69.32 -13.17 51.84
N ARG A 52 -68.90 -12.22 50.98
CA ARG A 52 -67.50 -12.11 50.52
C ARG A 52 -66.58 -11.69 51.65
N GLU A 53 -66.95 -10.67 52.42
CA GLU A 53 -66.19 -10.21 53.60
C GLU A 53 -66.10 -11.30 54.67
N ALA A 54 -67.16 -12.10 54.86
CA ALA A 54 -67.14 -13.25 55.75
C ALA A 54 -66.22 -14.39 55.25
N ARG A 55 -66.15 -14.63 53.92
CA ARG A 55 -65.19 -15.57 53.33
C ARG A 55 -63.75 -15.10 53.50
N GLU A 56 -63.47 -13.83 53.17
CA GLU A 56 -62.14 -13.25 53.35
C GLU A 56 -61.71 -13.22 54.83
N ARG A 57 -62.65 -12.97 55.77
CA ARG A 57 -62.36 -13.09 57.22
C ARG A 57 -62.06 -14.53 57.64
N LYS A 58 -62.81 -15.51 57.13
CA LYS A 58 -62.54 -16.94 57.41
C LYS A 58 -61.21 -17.38 56.83
N GLU A 59 -60.85 -16.90 55.65
CA GLU A 59 -59.58 -17.21 54.99
C GLU A 59 -58.42 -16.57 55.73
N ARG A 60 -58.53 -15.29 56.13
CA ARG A 60 -57.54 -14.64 57.01
C ARG A 60 -57.41 -15.32 58.37
N GLN A 61 -58.52 -15.71 59.01
CA GLN A 61 -58.47 -16.46 60.27
C GLN A 61 -57.84 -17.84 60.08
N ARG A 62 -58.06 -18.48 58.94
CA ARG A 62 -57.44 -19.76 58.61
C ARG A 62 -55.93 -19.59 58.40
N GLU A 63 -55.50 -18.62 57.62
CA GLU A 63 -54.07 -18.29 57.42
C GLU A 63 -53.40 -17.89 58.74
N GLU A 64 -54.08 -17.13 59.60
CA GLU A 64 -53.59 -16.72 60.91
C GLU A 64 -53.48 -17.91 61.86
N ASN A 65 -54.48 -18.81 61.89
CA ASN A 65 -54.41 -20.06 62.64
C ASN A 65 -53.32 -21.00 62.12
N GLU A 66 -53.16 -21.13 60.79
CA GLU A 66 -52.10 -21.94 60.18
C GLU A 66 -50.72 -21.36 60.53
N ARG A 67 -50.54 -20.03 60.53
CA ARG A 67 -49.33 -19.36 61.02
C ARG A 67 -49.09 -19.59 62.51
N LEU A 68 -50.14 -19.55 63.34
CA LEU A 68 -50.03 -19.76 64.78
C LEU A 68 -49.62 -21.20 65.11
N ILE A 69 -50.22 -22.18 64.42
CA ILE A 69 -49.87 -23.60 64.52
C ILE A 69 -48.43 -23.83 64.07
N ALA A 70 -48.02 -23.25 62.92
CA ALA A 70 -46.65 -23.35 62.44
C ALA A 70 -45.64 -22.73 63.42
N ALA A 71 -45.97 -21.57 64.01
CA ALA A 71 -45.13 -20.93 65.03
C ALA A 71 -44.97 -21.80 66.28
N GLN A 72 -46.07 -22.41 66.77
CA GLN A 72 -46.03 -23.34 67.90
C GLN A 72 -45.22 -24.62 67.59
N GLN A 73 -45.31 -25.14 66.37
CA GLN A 73 -44.52 -26.29 65.92
C GLN A 73 -43.02 -25.96 65.86
N ILE A 74 -42.66 -24.80 65.29
CA ILE A 74 -41.26 -24.31 65.24
C ILE A 74 -40.73 -24.12 66.66
N GLU A 75 -41.49 -23.51 67.56
CA GLU A 75 -41.08 -23.31 68.95
C GLU A 75 -40.86 -24.64 69.69
N ARG A 76 -41.76 -25.61 69.50
CA ARG A 76 -41.60 -26.95 70.07
C ARG A 76 -40.34 -27.65 69.54
N PHE A 77 -40.07 -27.52 68.25
CA PHE A 77 -38.87 -28.09 67.62
C PHE A 77 -37.58 -27.43 68.13
N LEU A 78 -37.55 -26.10 68.24
CA LEU A 78 -36.42 -25.37 68.79
C LEU A 78 -36.13 -25.74 70.25
N ARG A 79 -37.17 -25.94 71.07
CA ARG A 79 -37.01 -26.45 72.44
C ARG A 79 -36.47 -27.88 72.47
N GLY A 80 -36.87 -28.72 71.52
CA GLY A 80 -36.34 -30.09 71.36
C GLY A 80 -34.84 -30.08 71.06
N ILE A 81 -34.41 -29.30 70.06
CA ILE A 81 -32.99 -29.14 69.72
C ILE A 81 -32.16 -28.67 70.93
N GLN A 82 -32.69 -27.71 71.71
CA GLN A 82 -32.03 -27.20 72.92
C GLN A 82 -31.97 -28.23 74.04
N ALA A 83 -33.01 -29.05 74.23
CA ALA A 83 -33.03 -30.13 75.22
C ALA A 83 -31.97 -31.20 74.92
N ASP A 84 -31.68 -31.43 73.64
CA ASP A 84 -30.64 -32.37 73.18
C ASP A 84 -29.23 -31.72 73.13
N GLY A 85 -29.06 -30.53 73.72
CA GLY A 85 -27.77 -29.88 73.90
C GLY A 85 -27.26 -29.08 72.69
N PHE A 86 -28.07 -28.93 71.63
CA PHE A 86 -27.72 -28.12 70.47
C PHE A 86 -28.31 -26.70 70.55
N THR A 87 -27.57 -25.73 70.03
CA THR A 87 -28.14 -24.44 69.60
C THR A 87 -28.66 -24.59 68.17
N LEU A 88 -29.55 -23.70 67.70
CA LEU A 88 -29.98 -23.72 66.30
C LEU A 88 -28.79 -23.67 65.33
N ASN A 89 -27.77 -22.87 65.65
CA ASN A 89 -26.56 -22.77 64.84
C ASN A 89 -25.76 -24.09 64.85
N THR A 90 -25.47 -24.66 66.02
CA THR A 90 -24.69 -25.90 66.10
C THR A 90 -25.44 -27.10 65.53
N PHE A 91 -26.77 -27.12 65.60
CA PHE A 91 -27.61 -28.11 64.93
C PHE A 91 -27.52 -27.99 63.41
N LEU A 92 -27.72 -26.79 62.85
CA LEU A 92 -27.66 -26.56 61.41
C LEU A 92 -26.27 -26.88 60.84
N MET A 93 -25.19 -26.45 61.52
CA MET A 93 -23.83 -26.78 61.09
C MET A 93 -23.56 -28.28 61.16
N SER A 94 -23.96 -28.96 62.25
CA SER A 94 -23.81 -30.42 62.36
C SER A 94 -24.63 -31.18 61.31
N LEU A 95 -25.78 -30.65 60.91
CA LEU A 95 -26.62 -31.21 59.83
C LEU A 95 -25.95 -31.05 58.46
N PHE A 96 -25.36 -29.88 58.18
CA PHE A 96 -24.69 -29.59 56.91
C PHE A 96 -23.30 -30.25 56.79
N GLU A 97 -22.62 -30.49 57.90
CA GLU A 97 -21.27 -31.09 57.95
C GLU A 97 -21.27 -32.61 58.21
N SER A 98 -22.45 -33.22 58.43
CA SER A 98 -22.55 -34.65 58.74
C SER A 98 -21.99 -35.54 57.63
N THR A 99 -21.10 -36.45 58.01
CA THR A 99 -20.52 -37.49 57.14
C THR A 99 -21.31 -38.80 57.18
N GLU A 100 -22.35 -38.89 58.01
CA GLU A 100 -23.22 -40.06 58.10
C GLU A 100 -24.08 -40.16 56.83
N GLN A 101 -24.12 -41.36 56.23
CA GLN A 101 -24.60 -41.56 54.87
C GLN A 101 -26.07 -41.16 54.68
N GLN A 102 -26.92 -41.47 55.65
CA GLN A 102 -28.35 -41.19 55.58
C GLN A 102 -28.64 -39.70 55.73
N ILE A 103 -28.01 -39.04 56.71
CA ILE A 103 -28.15 -37.60 56.97
C ILE A 103 -27.55 -36.79 55.82
N SER A 104 -26.33 -37.12 55.38
CA SER A 104 -25.67 -36.44 54.27
C SER A 104 -26.47 -36.54 52.96
N SER A 105 -27.07 -37.70 52.68
CA SER A 105 -27.93 -37.90 51.51
C SER A 105 -29.21 -37.04 51.58
N GLN A 106 -29.85 -36.97 52.75
CA GLN A 106 -31.02 -36.14 52.97
C GLN A 106 -30.70 -34.64 52.85
N THR A 107 -29.62 -34.19 53.47
CA THR A 107 -29.14 -32.80 53.37
C THR A 107 -28.80 -32.42 51.94
N SER A 108 -28.12 -33.30 51.20
CA SER A 108 -27.81 -33.07 49.78
C SER A 108 -29.07 -32.97 48.92
N ARG A 109 -30.06 -33.86 49.12
CA ARG A 109 -31.35 -33.78 48.42
C ARG A 109 -32.10 -32.49 48.74
N PHE A 110 -32.08 -32.05 50.00
CA PHE A 110 -32.66 -30.78 50.42
C PHE A 110 -31.99 -29.60 49.69
N LEU A 111 -30.65 -29.52 49.71
CA LEU A 111 -29.91 -28.43 49.07
C LEU A 111 -30.09 -28.41 47.55
N ILE A 112 -30.17 -29.56 46.90
CA ILE A 112 -30.42 -29.64 45.45
C ILE A 112 -31.85 -29.20 45.11
N THR A 113 -32.84 -29.64 45.88
CA THR A 113 -34.25 -29.44 45.55
C THR A 113 -34.80 -28.09 46.02
N HIS A 114 -34.39 -27.65 47.22
CA HIS A 114 -34.92 -26.48 47.90
C HIS A 114 -33.85 -25.43 48.24
N GLY A 115 -32.57 -25.68 47.91
CA GLY A 115 -31.49 -24.71 48.14
C GLY A 115 -31.73 -23.34 47.50
N PRO A 116 -32.21 -23.23 46.25
CA PRO A 116 -32.49 -21.93 45.64
C PRO A 116 -33.56 -21.13 46.39
N GLU A 117 -34.67 -21.76 46.78
CA GLU A 117 -35.74 -21.13 47.57
C GLU A 117 -35.25 -20.72 48.96
N PHE A 118 -34.43 -21.57 49.58
CA PHE A 118 -33.80 -21.31 50.88
C PHE A 118 -32.86 -20.08 50.82
N LEU A 119 -31.99 -20.02 49.81
CA LEU A 119 -31.08 -18.90 49.61
C LEU A 119 -31.83 -17.61 49.25
N ALA A 120 -32.89 -17.68 48.43
CA ALA A 120 -33.77 -16.55 48.13
C ALA A 120 -34.45 -16.01 49.39
N THR A 121 -34.95 -16.90 50.25
CA THR A 121 -35.56 -16.52 51.54
C THR A 121 -34.55 -15.88 52.49
N LEU A 122 -33.31 -16.38 52.53
CA LEU A 122 -32.22 -15.77 53.29
C LEU A 122 -31.89 -14.36 52.77
N HIS A 123 -31.85 -14.19 51.44
CA HIS A 123 -31.62 -12.90 50.80
C HIS A 123 -32.76 -11.91 51.10
N GLU A 124 -34.02 -12.33 51.01
CA GLU A 124 -35.17 -11.47 51.37
C GLU A 124 -35.15 -11.02 52.84
N LYS A 125 -34.76 -11.92 53.75
CA LYS A 125 -34.73 -11.62 55.19
C LYS A 125 -33.54 -10.77 55.60
N LYS A 126 -32.35 -10.99 55.02
CA LYS A 126 -31.10 -10.30 55.34
C LYS A 126 -30.20 -10.15 54.11
N ALA A 127 -30.65 -9.31 53.17
CA ALA A 127 -29.97 -9.05 51.90
C ALA A 127 -28.49 -8.68 52.08
N SER A 128 -28.15 -7.85 53.07
CA SER A 128 -26.77 -7.42 53.29
C SER A 128 -25.79 -8.57 53.56
N VAL A 129 -26.18 -9.57 54.35
CA VAL A 129 -25.31 -10.71 54.69
C VAL A 129 -25.10 -11.61 53.47
N MET A 130 -26.18 -11.89 52.74
CA MET A 130 -26.12 -12.72 51.53
C MET A 130 -25.37 -12.03 50.39
N GLN A 131 -25.54 -10.71 50.24
CA GLN A 131 -24.81 -9.92 49.27
C GLN A 131 -23.30 -9.93 49.56
N THR A 132 -22.89 -9.67 50.80
CA THR A 132 -21.47 -9.75 51.20
C THR A 132 -20.88 -11.14 51.01
N TYR A 133 -21.62 -12.21 51.32
CA TYR A 133 -21.15 -13.57 51.06
C TYR A 133 -20.97 -13.83 49.56
N THR A 134 -21.95 -13.45 48.75
CA THR A 134 -21.94 -13.65 47.29
C THR A 134 -20.81 -12.87 46.62
N GLU A 135 -20.61 -11.61 47.02
CA GLU A 135 -19.49 -10.78 46.56
C GLU A 135 -18.14 -11.44 46.88
N ASN A 136 -17.95 -11.91 48.12
CA ASN A 136 -16.71 -12.58 48.53
C ASN A 136 -16.49 -13.91 47.78
N ALA A 137 -17.55 -14.70 47.56
CA ALA A 137 -17.46 -15.96 46.83
C ALA A 137 -17.10 -15.72 45.35
N ALA A 138 -17.78 -14.77 44.69
CA ALA A 138 -17.49 -14.38 43.31
C ALA A 138 -16.07 -13.80 43.18
N GLN A 139 -15.63 -12.98 44.13
CA GLN A 139 -14.28 -12.41 44.15
C GLN A 139 -13.20 -13.50 44.20
N ARG A 140 -13.37 -14.55 45.00
CA ARG A 140 -12.39 -15.65 45.09
C ARG A 140 -12.24 -16.42 43.77
N VAL A 141 -13.37 -16.72 43.12
CA VAL A 141 -13.39 -17.45 41.84
C VAL A 141 -12.77 -16.58 40.75
N THR A 142 -13.25 -15.35 40.59
CA THR A 142 -12.76 -14.41 39.57
C THR A 142 -11.30 -14.03 39.77
N GLN A 143 -10.79 -13.95 41.01
CA GLN A 143 -9.37 -13.72 41.26
C GLN A 143 -8.46 -14.86 40.78
N LYS A 144 -8.91 -16.12 40.93
CA LYS A 144 -8.19 -17.31 40.46
C LYS A 144 -8.21 -17.39 38.94
N GLU A 145 -9.39 -17.20 38.35
CA GLU A 145 -9.59 -17.15 36.90
C GLU A 145 -8.75 -16.04 36.25
N ALA A 146 -8.79 -14.83 36.78
CA ALA A 146 -7.99 -13.72 36.30
C ALA A 146 -6.47 -13.97 36.43
N LYS A 147 -6.00 -14.78 37.40
CA LYS A 147 -4.59 -15.17 37.47
C LYS A 147 -4.20 -16.11 36.32
N ALA A 148 -5.09 -17.01 35.91
CA ALA A 148 -4.84 -17.91 34.78
C ALA A 148 -4.81 -17.12 33.46
N LEU A 149 -5.76 -16.21 33.26
CA LEU A 149 -5.77 -15.32 32.09
C LEU A 149 -4.55 -14.38 32.05
N GLU A 150 -4.17 -13.82 33.20
CA GLU A 150 -2.97 -12.99 33.33
C GLU A 150 -1.70 -13.74 32.88
N GLN A 151 -1.59 -15.04 33.16
CA GLN A 151 -0.45 -15.84 32.70
C GLN A 151 -0.47 -16.07 31.19
N TYR A 152 -1.65 -16.31 30.61
CA TYR A 152 -1.83 -16.49 29.17
C TYR A 152 -1.51 -15.23 28.37
N MET A 153 -1.91 -14.05 28.86
CA MET A 153 -1.74 -12.76 28.15
C MET A 153 -0.35 -12.13 28.32
N ARG A 154 0.59 -12.83 28.96
CA ARG A 154 1.99 -12.42 29.00
C ARG A 154 2.71 -12.88 27.75
N PRO A 155 3.65 -12.09 27.22
CA PRO A 155 4.52 -12.57 26.16
C PRO A 155 5.33 -13.78 26.69
N PRO A 156 5.36 -14.90 25.97
CA PRO A 156 6.21 -16.05 26.30
C PRO A 156 7.69 -15.67 26.35
N ASP A 157 8.46 -16.34 27.20
CA ASP A 157 9.90 -16.09 27.32
C ASP A 157 10.60 -16.41 25.99
N GLY A 158 11.36 -15.44 25.45
CA GLY A 158 12.18 -15.60 24.25
C GLY A 158 11.47 -15.39 22.91
N GLN A 159 10.17 -15.05 22.89
CA GLN A 159 9.49 -14.66 21.64
C GLN A 159 9.95 -13.28 21.16
N THR A 160 10.10 -13.16 19.84
CA THR A 160 10.42 -11.90 19.16
C THR A 160 9.18 -11.01 19.04
N VAL A 161 9.38 -9.72 18.73
CA VAL A 161 8.24 -8.83 18.43
C VAL A 161 7.49 -9.35 17.21
N THR A 162 8.21 -9.86 16.21
CA THR A 162 7.61 -10.47 15.01
C THR A 162 6.68 -11.65 15.37
N ASP A 163 7.10 -12.57 16.23
CA ASP A 163 6.28 -13.72 16.65
C ASP A 163 4.98 -13.29 17.34
N LEU A 164 5.04 -12.23 18.16
CA LEU A 164 3.87 -11.70 18.85
C LEU A 164 2.86 -11.10 17.86
N LEU A 165 3.34 -10.38 16.84
CA LEU A 165 2.48 -9.77 15.82
C LEU A 165 1.75 -10.82 15.00
N GLU A 166 2.42 -11.91 14.64
CA GLU A 166 1.85 -12.99 13.81
C GLU A 166 0.88 -13.89 14.59
N SER A 167 1.17 -14.17 15.87
CA SER A 167 0.40 -15.15 16.66
C SER A 167 -0.86 -14.60 17.34
N TRP A 168 -0.98 -13.28 17.48
CA TRP A 168 -2.09 -12.68 18.23
C TRP A 168 -3.43 -12.80 17.50
N SER A 169 -4.49 -13.07 18.25
CA SER A 169 -5.85 -13.10 17.73
C SER A 169 -6.86 -12.74 18.81
N LEU A 170 -7.81 -11.85 18.48
CA LEU A 170 -8.92 -11.51 19.38
C LEU A 170 -9.85 -12.69 19.59
N ASP A 171 -10.10 -13.50 18.56
CA ASP A 171 -10.92 -14.71 18.66
C ASP A 171 -10.28 -15.71 19.63
N GLN A 172 -8.95 -15.87 19.57
CA GLN A 172 -8.22 -16.74 20.49
C GLN A 172 -8.22 -16.19 21.92
N VAL A 173 -8.09 -14.88 22.09
CA VAL A 173 -8.24 -14.21 23.40
C VAL A 173 -9.61 -14.48 24.01
N LEU A 174 -10.67 -14.37 23.21
CA LEU A 174 -12.03 -14.62 23.65
C LEU A 174 -12.26 -16.09 24.01
N GLN A 175 -11.81 -17.01 23.16
CA GLN A 175 -11.92 -18.45 23.39
C GLN A 175 -11.20 -18.87 24.68
N ASN A 176 -9.97 -18.42 24.87
CA ASN A 176 -9.22 -18.69 26.10
C ASN A 176 -9.84 -18.02 27.33
N SER A 177 -10.54 -16.89 27.16
CA SER A 177 -11.31 -16.28 28.25
C SER A 177 -12.50 -17.14 28.69
N LYS A 178 -13.20 -17.77 27.75
CA LYS A 178 -14.28 -18.74 28.07
C LYS A 178 -13.76 -19.96 28.82
N GLU A 179 -12.56 -20.43 28.47
CA GLU A 179 -11.97 -21.65 29.05
C GLU A 179 -11.29 -21.39 30.41
N LEU A 180 -10.47 -20.35 30.52
CA LEU A 180 -9.65 -20.06 31.70
C LEU A 180 -10.38 -19.20 32.75
N ALA A 181 -11.38 -18.44 32.33
CA ALA A 181 -12.13 -17.53 33.19
C ALA A 181 -13.65 -17.52 32.92
N PRO A 182 -14.33 -18.68 32.98
CA PRO A 182 -15.73 -18.81 32.59
C PRO A 182 -16.67 -17.93 33.43
N THR A 183 -16.39 -17.75 34.73
CA THR A 183 -17.24 -16.93 35.61
C THR A 183 -17.08 -15.45 35.29
N LEU A 184 -15.85 -14.96 35.16
CA LEU A 184 -15.58 -13.57 34.76
C LEU A 184 -16.15 -13.26 33.38
N TYR A 185 -15.93 -14.17 32.42
CA TYR A 185 -16.47 -14.02 31.07
C TYR A 185 -18.00 -13.94 31.09
N GLY A 186 -18.67 -14.89 31.76
CA GLY A 186 -20.13 -14.92 31.85
C GLY A 186 -20.72 -13.65 32.48
N LEU A 187 -20.10 -13.12 33.53
CA LEU A 187 -20.52 -11.85 34.14
C LEU A 187 -20.41 -10.67 33.17
N LEU A 188 -19.32 -10.58 32.41
CA LEU A 188 -19.13 -9.50 31.44
C LEU A 188 -20.04 -9.66 30.22
N GLU A 189 -20.26 -10.89 29.77
CA GLU A 189 -21.17 -11.22 28.67
C GLU A 189 -22.61 -10.83 29.02
N GLU A 190 -23.10 -11.18 30.22
CA GLU A 190 -24.43 -10.79 30.70
C GLU A 190 -24.63 -9.27 30.72
N LEU A 191 -23.60 -8.50 31.10
CA LEU A 191 -23.64 -7.03 31.07
C LEU A 191 -23.72 -6.47 29.65
N CYS A 192 -23.26 -7.22 28.64
CA CYS A 192 -23.27 -6.81 27.24
C CYS A 192 -24.56 -7.20 26.50
N VAL A 193 -25.35 -8.16 27.03
CA VAL A 193 -26.62 -8.61 26.41
C VAL A 193 -27.74 -7.64 26.75
N ASN A 194 -28.11 -6.78 25.80
CA ASN A 194 -29.29 -5.92 25.92
C ASN A 194 -30.54 -6.67 25.40
N THR A 195 -31.59 -6.77 26.22
CA THR A 195 -32.79 -7.60 26.00
C THR A 195 -33.71 -7.17 24.84
N GLY A 196 -33.26 -6.28 23.93
CA GLY A 196 -34.13 -5.66 22.93
C GLY A 196 -33.62 -5.53 21.49
N ARG A 197 -32.32 -5.57 21.20
CA ARG A 197 -31.77 -5.43 19.83
C ARG A 197 -30.27 -5.81 19.82
N LYS A 198 -29.87 -6.80 19.01
CA LYS A 198 -28.45 -6.97 18.66
C LYS A 198 -28.01 -5.73 17.85
N SER A 199 -26.91 -5.09 18.25
CA SER A 199 -26.33 -3.98 17.48
C SER A 199 -25.77 -4.52 16.16
N GLU A 200 -26.28 -4.06 15.02
CA GLU A 200 -25.72 -4.40 13.69
C GLU A 200 -24.36 -3.73 13.45
N ARG A 201 -23.99 -2.70 14.24
CA ARG A 201 -22.79 -1.88 14.01
C ARG A 201 -21.56 -2.26 14.84
N ARG A 202 -21.73 -3.05 15.90
CA ARG A 202 -20.64 -3.36 16.85
C ARG A 202 -20.78 -4.79 17.33
N ASP A 203 -19.70 -5.56 17.18
CA ASP A 203 -19.61 -6.93 17.64
C ASP A 203 -19.28 -6.95 19.16
N PRO A 204 -20.17 -7.45 20.03
CA PRO A 204 -19.94 -7.52 21.48
C PRO A 204 -18.74 -8.37 21.85
N ASP A 205 -18.43 -9.41 21.06
CA ASP A 205 -17.33 -10.33 21.33
C ASP A 205 -15.97 -9.62 21.24
N LEU A 206 -15.81 -8.71 20.27
CA LEU A 206 -14.61 -7.89 20.13
C LEU A 206 -14.44 -6.92 21.31
N ILE A 207 -15.54 -6.36 21.81
CA ILE A 207 -15.55 -5.49 22.98
C ILE A 207 -15.12 -6.27 24.22
N LEU A 208 -15.70 -7.46 24.43
CA LEU A 208 -15.37 -8.33 25.56
C LEU A 208 -13.90 -8.72 25.56
N ALA A 209 -13.36 -9.19 24.42
CA ALA A 209 -11.95 -9.56 24.29
C ALA A 209 -11.01 -8.38 24.62
N THR A 210 -11.37 -7.18 24.14
CA THR A 210 -10.61 -5.94 24.41
C THR A 210 -10.66 -5.57 25.89
N VAL A 211 -11.85 -5.56 26.51
CA VAL A 211 -12.03 -5.22 27.93
C VAL A 211 -11.29 -6.20 28.83
N ILE A 212 -11.35 -7.50 28.54
CA ILE A 212 -10.61 -8.51 29.32
C ILE A 212 -9.11 -8.26 29.21
N SER A 213 -8.59 -7.94 28.02
CA SER A 213 -7.18 -7.56 27.85
C SER A 213 -6.81 -6.33 28.67
N MET A 214 -7.68 -5.30 28.74
CA MET A 214 -7.46 -4.11 29.58
C MET A 214 -7.41 -4.46 31.07
N LEU A 215 -8.33 -5.31 31.54
CA LEU A 215 -8.39 -5.76 32.92
C LEU A 215 -7.16 -6.58 33.32
N MET A 216 -6.68 -7.45 32.44
CA MET A 216 -5.48 -8.26 32.69
C MET A 216 -4.23 -7.39 32.76
N GLN A 217 -4.09 -6.40 31.88
CA GLN A 217 -2.99 -5.44 31.93
C GLN A 217 -3.02 -4.59 33.21
N ALA A 218 -4.20 -4.11 33.62
CA ALA A 218 -4.35 -3.35 34.86
C ALA A 218 -3.97 -4.16 36.11
N ARG A 219 -4.18 -5.48 36.06
CA ARG A 219 -3.75 -6.42 37.12
C ARG A 219 -2.24 -6.64 37.10
N ASN A 220 -1.66 -6.77 35.91
CA ASN A 220 -0.21 -6.94 35.74
C ASN A 220 0.25 -6.30 34.43
N GLU A 221 1.13 -5.31 34.54
CA GLU A 221 1.66 -4.57 33.39
C GLU A 221 2.40 -5.44 32.37
N ARG A 222 2.83 -6.65 32.75
CA ARG A 222 3.45 -7.64 31.85
C ARG A 222 2.45 -8.43 31.02
N ALA A 223 1.17 -8.47 31.40
CA ALA A 223 0.11 -9.09 30.62
C ALA A 223 -0.40 -8.11 29.55
N ASN A 224 0.46 -7.78 28.58
CA ASN A 224 0.28 -6.65 27.67
C ASN A 224 0.46 -7.01 26.19
N VAL A 225 0.30 -8.27 25.79
CA VAL A 225 0.45 -8.70 24.39
C VAL A 225 -0.49 -7.92 23.47
N SER A 226 -1.80 -7.92 23.77
CA SER A 226 -2.81 -7.15 23.01
C SER A 226 -2.46 -5.65 22.96
N GLN A 227 -2.07 -5.07 24.09
CA GLN A 227 -1.71 -3.65 24.15
C GLN A 227 -0.41 -3.31 23.44
N SER A 228 0.55 -4.25 23.30
CA SER A 228 1.77 -4.04 22.52
C SER A 228 1.47 -4.01 21.03
N ILE A 229 0.57 -4.88 20.57
CA ILE A 229 0.16 -4.94 19.15
C ILE A 229 -0.68 -3.74 18.77
N LEU A 230 -1.67 -3.38 19.60
CA LEU A 230 -2.44 -2.15 19.44
C LEU A 230 -1.55 -0.90 19.49
N CYS A 231 -0.50 -0.92 20.29
CA CYS A 231 0.50 0.14 20.38
C CYS A 231 1.30 0.29 19.07
N ILE A 232 1.76 -0.81 18.46
CA ILE A 232 2.41 -0.78 17.14
C ILE A 232 1.41 -0.35 16.06
N TYR A 233 0.18 -0.84 16.10
CA TYR A 233 -0.90 -0.45 15.18
C TYR A 233 -1.19 1.05 15.21
N LEU A 234 -1.34 1.65 16.39
CA LEU A 234 -1.58 3.08 16.54
C LEU A 234 -0.43 3.89 15.96
N LEU A 235 0.80 3.45 16.19
CA LEU A 235 1.99 4.11 15.66
C LEU A 235 2.07 3.98 14.14
N ALA A 236 1.75 2.79 13.59
CA ALA A 236 1.69 2.54 12.16
C ALA A 236 0.60 3.37 11.46
N CYS A 237 -0.52 3.62 12.15
CA CYS A 237 -1.59 4.51 11.66
C CYS A 237 -1.27 6.01 11.84
N GLY A 238 -0.08 6.37 12.32
CA GLY A 238 0.32 7.78 12.47
C GLY A 238 -0.41 8.52 13.60
N ALA A 239 -0.89 7.81 14.63
CA ALA A 239 -1.54 8.40 15.79
C ALA A 239 -0.65 9.44 16.48
N THR A 240 -1.23 10.56 16.89
CA THR A 240 -0.48 11.62 17.59
C THR A 240 -0.06 11.14 18.97
N ARG A 241 1.05 11.69 19.49
CA ARG A 241 1.53 11.36 20.84
C ARG A 241 0.47 11.60 21.92
N SER A 242 -0.32 12.68 21.81
CA SER A 242 -1.39 12.96 22.76
C SER A 242 -2.50 11.91 22.74
N LEU A 243 -2.93 11.47 21.55
CA LEU A 243 -3.89 10.36 21.40
C LEU A 243 -3.33 9.08 22.02
N PHE A 244 -2.05 8.80 21.76
CA PHE A 244 -1.34 7.64 22.28
C PHE A 244 -1.32 7.61 23.82
N GLU A 245 -0.99 8.73 24.47
CA GLU A 245 -0.97 8.82 25.94
C GLU A 245 -2.36 8.60 26.54
N VAL A 246 -3.42 9.15 25.92
CA VAL A 246 -4.79 8.92 26.40
C VAL A 246 -5.18 7.45 26.32
N LEU A 247 -4.90 6.78 25.19
CA LEU A 247 -5.20 5.36 25.00
C LEU A 247 -4.34 4.46 25.89
N HIS A 248 -3.09 4.87 26.15
CA HIS A 248 -2.22 4.19 27.10
C HIS A 248 -2.78 4.26 28.52
N HIS A 249 -3.16 5.45 28.99
CA HIS A 249 -3.75 5.63 30.32
C HIS A 249 -5.11 4.92 30.47
N ALA A 250 -5.83 4.72 29.36
CA ALA A 250 -7.06 3.92 29.36
C ALA A 250 -6.81 2.39 29.43
N GLY A 251 -5.57 1.91 29.28
CA GLY A 251 -5.23 0.49 29.22
C GLY A 251 -5.48 -0.15 27.84
N PHE A 252 -5.74 0.66 26.81
CA PHE A 252 -5.99 0.20 25.44
C PHE A 252 -4.67 -0.07 24.69
N SER A 253 -3.61 0.66 25.01
CA SER A 253 -2.27 0.46 24.43
C SER A 253 -1.17 0.49 25.49
N SER A 254 0.01 0.04 25.11
CA SER A 254 1.25 0.33 25.84
C SER A 254 1.66 1.80 25.67
N SER A 255 2.72 2.23 26.37
CA SER A 255 3.24 3.60 26.27
C SER A 255 3.96 3.85 24.95
N TYR A 256 4.02 5.12 24.50
CA TYR A 256 4.73 5.50 23.29
C TYR A 256 6.21 5.08 23.33
N SER A 257 6.87 5.23 24.49
CA SER A 257 8.26 4.80 24.68
C SER A 257 8.46 3.29 24.49
N LYS A 258 7.47 2.47 24.90
CA LYS A 258 7.48 1.03 24.61
C LYS A 258 7.31 0.77 23.12
N ALA A 259 6.41 1.47 22.44
CA ALA A 259 6.25 1.38 20.98
C ALA A 259 7.59 1.56 20.25
N ILE A 260 8.33 2.61 20.60
CA ILE A 260 9.63 2.91 19.98
C ILE A 260 10.66 1.83 20.28
N ARG A 261 10.64 1.27 21.50
CA ARG A 261 11.53 0.15 21.85
C ARG A 261 11.18 -1.10 21.03
N ASP A 262 9.90 -1.44 20.92
CA ASP A 262 9.43 -2.62 20.19
C ASP A 262 9.77 -2.50 18.67
N ILE A 263 9.64 -1.31 18.06
CA ILE A 263 10.10 -1.10 16.66
C ILE A 263 11.64 -1.19 16.57
N ARG A 264 12.38 -0.70 17.56
CA ARG A 264 13.85 -0.83 17.56
C ARG A 264 14.29 -2.30 17.65
N GLU A 265 13.58 -3.11 18.45
CA GLU A 265 13.78 -4.56 18.52
C GLU A 265 13.46 -5.21 17.17
N LEU A 266 12.32 -4.87 16.57
CA LEU A 266 11.94 -5.33 15.23
C LEU A 266 12.99 -4.97 14.16
N LYS A 267 13.54 -3.74 14.19
CA LYS A 267 14.65 -3.33 13.31
C LYS A 267 15.85 -4.25 13.49
N ASN A 268 16.23 -4.58 14.72
CA ASN A 268 17.39 -5.42 15.02
C ASN A 268 17.16 -6.88 14.57
N GLU A 269 15.95 -7.42 14.76
CA GLU A 269 15.54 -8.72 14.25
C GLU A 269 15.68 -8.77 12.72
N ARG A 270 15.18 -7.74 12.02
CA ARG A 270 15.27 -7.64 10.56
C ARG A 270 16.71 -7.47 10.08
N LEU A 271 17.54 -6.65 10.75
CA LEU A 271 18.96 -6.52 10.43
C LEU A 271 19.70 -7.87 10.54
N ALA A 272 19.43 -8.64 11.60
CA ALA A 272 19.99 -9.98 11.74
C ALA A 272 19.55 -10.89 10.59
N LYS A 273 18.27 -10.81 10.20
CA LYS A 273 17.72 -11.61 9.10
C LYS A 273 18.35 -11.27 7.75
N VAL A 274 18.50 -9.98 7.42
CA VAL A 274 19.11 -9.57 6.15
C VAL A 274 20.59 -9.97 6.09
N ALA A 275 21.32 -9.85 7.21
CA ALA A 275 22.70 -10.30 7.29
C ALA A 275 22.84 -11.83 7.14
N GLU A 276 21.86 -12.62 7.61
CA GLU A 276 21.79 -14.07 7.39
C GLU A 276 21.56 -14.38 5.89
N ILE A 277 20.61 -13.68 5.26
CA ILE A 277 20.28 -13.84 3.84
C ILE A 277 21.50 -13.55 2.97
N ALA A 278 22.22 -12.46 3.22
CA ALA A 278 23.42 -12.09 2.47
C ALA A 278 24.54 -13.14 2.50
N ARG A 279 24.55 -14.04 3.51
CA ARG A 279 25.52 -15.14 3.64
C ARG A 279 25.03 -16.50 3.16
N SER A 280 23.75 -16.61 2.76
CA SER A 280 23.11 -17.89 2.47
C SER A 280 22.35 -17.93 1.15
N ARG A 281 22.07 -16.77 0.53
CA ARG A 281 21.35 -16.64 -0.75
C ARG A 281 22.03 -15.61 -1.63
N ALA A 282 21.96 -15.81 -2.94
CA ALA A 282 22.35 -14.78 -3.89
C ALA A 282 21.30 -13.65 -3.86
N PHE A 283 21.75 -12.40 -3.90
CA PHE A 283 20.88 -11.23 -3.82
C PHE A 283 21.29 -10.11 -4.79
N MET A 284 20.35 -9.20 -5.02
CA MET A 284 20.60 -7.89 -5.58
C MET A 284 20.24 -6.80 -4.58
N ILE A 285 20.78 -5.60 -4.82
CA ILE A 285 20.44 -4.39 -4.08
C ILE A 285 19.86 -3.40 -5.07
N VAL A 286 18.70 -2.84 -4.76
CA VAL A 286 18.19 -1.64 -5.42
C VAL A 286 18.25 -0.48 -4.44
N TRP A 287 18.64 0.70 -4.90
CA TRP A 287 18.61 1.90 -4.07
C TRP A 287 18.28 3.14 -4.90
N ASP A 288 17.79 4.17 -4.21
CA ASP A 288 17.37 5.43 -4.79
C ASP A 288 17.45 6.56 -3.75
N ASN A 289 17.42 7.80 -4.26
CA ASN A 289 17.47 9.02 -3.47
C ASN A 289 16.17 9.25 -2.69
N ILE A 290 16.31 9.75 -1.46
CA ILE A 290 15.19 10.18 -0.62
C ILE A 290 15.46 11.60 -0.11
N ASN A 291 14.70 12.57 -0.62
CA ASN A 291 14.75 13.96 -0.14
C ASN A 291 13.67 14.19 0.92
N ILE A 292 14.07 14.80 2.04
CA ILE A 292 13.23 14.97 3.22
C ILE A 292 13.27 16.43 3.64
N ALA A 293 12.14 17.12 3.49
CA ALA A 293 12.01 18.53 3.83
C ALA A 293 11.79 18.74 5.34
N PHE A 294 12.83 18.94 6.13
CA PHE A 294 12.71 19.23 7.57
C PHE A 294 12.19 20.65 7.77
N ARG A 295 10.90 20.76 8.14
CA ARG A 295 10.26 22.03 8.47
C ARG A 295 10.42 22.32 9.96
N VAL A 296 10.93 23.50 10.28
CA VAL A 296 11.06 24.02 11.64
C VAL A 296 9.97 25.07 11.84
N GLU A 297 8.99 24.78 12.72
CA GLU A 297 7.86 25.69 12.97
C GLU A 297 8.29 27.06 13.51
N GLU A 298 9.36 27.12 14.31
CA GLU A 298 9.95 28.37 14.79
C GLU A 298 11.36 28.57 14.21
N GLN A 299 11.45 29.32 13.12
CA GLN A 299 12.75 29.63 12.53
C GLN A 299 13.58 30.56 13.44
N ARG A 300 14.85 30.20 13.66
CA ARG A 300 15.88 31.00 14.35
C ARG A 300 17.11 31.11 13.44
N HIS A 301 18.06 31.97 13.77
CA HIS A 301 19.28 32.16 12.97
C HIS A 301 19.97 30.82 12.63
N ASP A 302 20.00 29.89 13.58
CA ASP A 302 20.66 28.58 13.48
C ASP A 302 19.68 27.41 13.25
N SER A 303 18.39 27.70 13.07
CA SER A 303 17.34 26.68 12.93
C SER A 303 16.37 27.13 11.86
N LYS A 304 16.67 26.79 10.61
CA LYS A 304 15.87 27.11 9.41
C LYS A 304 15.33 25.82 8.80
N ASP A 305 14.32 25.95 7.96
CA ASP A 305 13.89 24.84 7.12
C ASP A 305 15.07 24.40 6.25
N HIS A 306 15.30 23.09 6.20
CA HIS A 306 16.35 22.51 5.38
C HIS A 306 15.86 21.24 4.71
N PHE A 307 16.39 20.99 3.51
CA PHE A 307 16.18 19.74 2.81
C PHE A 307 17.41 18.88 3.05
N ASP A 308 17.21 17.69 3.63
CA ASP A 308 18.26 16.69 3.69
C ASP A 308 18.06 15.69 2.55
N ASN A 309 19.16 15.42 1.86
CA ASN A 309 19.25 14.36 0.86
C ASN A 309 19.78 13.10 1.56
N GLY A 310 19.15 11.98 1.31
CA GLY A 310 19.70 10.68 1.69
C GLY A 310 19.38 9.60 0.69
N THR A 311 19.56 8.35 1.10
CA THR A 311 19.35 7.18 0.24
C THR A 311 18.57 6.12 1.00
N THR A 312 17.62 5.47 0.32
CA THR A 312 17.00 4.22 0.79
C THR A 312 17.42 3.08 -0.12
N ALA A 313 17.42 1.85 0.42
CA ALA A 313 17.80 0.68 -0.34
C ALA A 313 16.95 -0.53 0.04
N THR A 314 16.90 -1.53 -0.82
CA THR A 314 16.22 -2.81 -0.60
C THR A 314 17.10 -3.95 -1.09
N LEU A 315 17.23 -4.99 -0.26
CA LEU A 315 17.83 -6.26 -0.65
C LEU A 315 16.74 -7.20 -1.17
N ILE A 316 16.98 -7.80 -2.34
CA ILE A 316 16.06 -8.72 -3.01
C ILE A 316 16.82 -10.03 -3.29
N PRO A 317 16.44 -11.17 -2.69
CA PRO A 317 17.01 -12.46 -3.06
C PRO A 317 16.72 -12.78 -4.53
N LEU A 318 17.72 -13.27 -5.25
CA LEU A 318 17.59 -13.60 -6.67
C LEU A 318 16.77 -14.87 -6.87
N TYR A 319 15.82 -14.82 -7.81
CA TYR A 319 15.10 -15.97 -8.33
C TYR A 319 16.01 -16.81 -9.24
N GLY A 320 15.97 -18.13 -9.05
CA GLY A 320 16.70 -19.09 -9.89
C GLY A 320 18.21 -19.12 -9.71
N VAL A 321 18.75 -18.44 -8.68
CA VAL A 321 20.21 -18.34 -8.45
C VAL A 321 20.53 -18.76 -7.02
N GLY A 322 21.34 -19.80 -6.86
CA GLY A 322 21.86 -20.24 -5.56
C GLY A 322 23.02 -19.38 -5.04
N PHE A 323 23.32 -19.49 -3.75
CA PHE A 323 24.46 -18.79 -3.17
C PHE A 323 25.79 -19.27 -3.80
N GLY A 324 26.62 -18.32 -4.25
CA GLY A 324 27.87 -18.64 -4.95
C GLY A 324 27.70 -19.05 -6.41
N ASP A 325 26.49 -19.06 -6.97
CA ASP A 325 26.25 -19.47 -8.36
C ASP A 325 26.76 -18.46 -9.39
N LEU A 326 27.01 -17.21 -8.98
CA LEU A 326 27.54 -16.15 -9.82
C LEU A 326 28.98 -15.82 -9.42
N PRO A 327 29.94 -16.74 -9.58
CA PRO A 327 31.31 -16.49 -9.13
C PRO A 327 31.95 -15.35 -9.94
N LEU A 328 32.95 -14.68 -9.37
CA LEU A 328 33.48 -13.42 -9.89
C LEU A 328 34.08 -13.56 -11.31
N GLU A 329 34.50 -14.76 -11.69
CA GLU A 329 35.07 -15.08 -13.01
C GLU A 329 34.05 -14.97 -14.15
N LEU A 330 32.74 -14.93 -13.84
CA LEU A 330 31.72 -14.68 -14.86
C LEU A 330 31.78 -13.24 -15.39
N LYS A 331 32.38 -12.32 -14.64
CA LYS A 331 32.54 -10.91 -15.03
C LYS A 331 33.93 -10.68 -15.63
N GLN A 332 33.99 -9.88 -16.69
CA GLN A 332 35.26 -9.47 -17.26
C GLN A 332 35.91 -8.41 -16.37
N PHE A 333 37.20 -8.59 -16.07
CA PHE A 333 37.96 -7.61 -15.29
C PHE A 333 38.01 -6.24 -15.98
N ARG A 334 37.65 -5.17 -15.25
CA ARG A 334 37.67 -3.80 -15.77
C ARG A 334 39.09 -3.28 -15.90
N ARG A 335 39.59 -3.19 -17.14
CA ARG A 335 40.97 -2.73 -17.43
C ARG A 335 41.10 -1.23 -17.69
N THR A 336 39.99 -0.54 -17.92
CA THR A 336 39.98 0.85 -18.40
C THR A 336 39.03 1.71 -17.58
N ARG A 337 39.34 3.02 -17.51
CA ARG A 337 38.45 4.00 -16.88
C ARG A 337 37.13 4.13 -17.64
N LEU A 338 37.21 4.27 -18.96
CA LEU A 338 36.03 4.34 -19.82
C LEU A 338 35.52 2.93 -20.16
N PRO A 339 34.19 2.74 -20.29
CA PRO A 339 33.60 1.48 -20.74
C PRO A 339 33.91 1.29 -22.23
N HIS A 340 34.99 0.58 -22.54
CA HIS A 340 35.33 0.25 -23.93
C HIS A 340 34.46 -0.91 -24.41
N ILE A 341 33.43 -0.61 -25.19
CA ILE A 341 32.47 -1.60 -25.68
C ILE A 341 32.81 -2.00 -27.11
N LYS A 342 32.97 -3.30 -27.35
CA LYS A 342 33.13 -3.84 -28.71
C LYS A 342 31.76 -4.09 -29.32
N TYR A 343 31.41 -3.33 -30.35
CA TYR A 343 30.15 -3.47 -31.09
C TYR A 343 30.41 -3.57 -32.60
N ARG A 344 29.47 -4.17 -33.33
CA ARG A 344 29.45 -4.25 -34.80
C ARG A 344 28.39 -3.29 -35.34
N PRO A 345 28.45 -2.91 -36.63
CA PRO A 345 27.42 -2.03 -37.22
C PRO A 345 25.98 -2.56 -37.06
N ARG A 346 25.79 -3.87 -37.12
CA ARG A 346 24.49 -4.52 -36.87
C ARG A 346 23.97 -4.41 -35.44
N ASP A 347 24.81 -3.99 -34.50
CA ASP A 347 24.45 -3.84 -33.09
C ASP A 347 23.91 -2.43 -32.77
N LEU A 348 24.02 -1.50 -33.72
CA LEU A 348 23.59 -0.10 -33.56
C LEU A 348 22.09 0.10 -33.76
N LEU A 349 21.40 -0.90 -34.32
CA LEU A 349 19.99 -0.86 -34.66
C LEU A 349 19.28 -2.12 -34.12
N PRO A 350 17.97 -2.07 -33.87
CA PRO A 350 17.16 -3.25 -33.61
C PRO A 350 17.34 -4.30 -34.72
N SER A 351 17.36 -5.58 -34.34
CA SER A 351 17.42 -6.66 -35.33
C SER A 351 16.11 -6.75 -36.11
N ARG A 352 16.14 -7.37 -37.30
CA ARG A 352 14.91 -7.64 -38.07
C ARG A 352 13.89 -8.43 -37.26
N ASP A 353 14.34 -9.43 -36.51
CA ASP A 353 13.46 -10.29 -35.71
C ASP A 353 12.80 -9.47 -34.61
N GLN A 354 13.55 -8.61 -33.90
CA GLN A 354 13.01 -7.72 -32.87
C GLN A 354 11.94 -6.79 -33.44
N VAL A 355 12.15 -6.23 -34.64
CA VAL A 355 11.17 -5.36 -35.30
C VAL A 355 9.92 -6.14 -35.67
N LEU A 356 10.05 -7.34 -36.24
CA LEU A 356 8.90 -8.18 -36.60
C LEU A 356 8.10 -8.62 -35.37
N GLU A 357 8.76 -8.97 -34.27
CA GLU A 357 8.14 -9.34 -33.00
C GLU A 357 7.35 -8.15 -32.41
N VAL A 358 7.92 -6.94 -32.45
CA VAL A 358 7.21 -5.70 -32.03
C VAL A 358 6.04 -5.39 -32.95
N GLU A 359 6.18 -5.54 -34.27
CA GLU A 359 5.09 -5.30 -35.23
C GLU A 359 3.90 -6.28 -35.06
N GLU A 360 4.18 -7.52 -34.65
CA GLU A 360 3.15 -8.51 -34.32
C GLU A 360 2.45 -8.16 -32.99
N GLU A 361 3.22 -7.77 -31.98
CA GLU A 361 2.68 -7.28 -30.70
C GLU A 361 1.81 -6.02 -30.91
N MET A 362 2.21 -5.08 -31.78
CA MET A 362 1.40 -3.92 -32.14
C MET A 362 0.02 -4.32 -32.69
N LEU A 363 -0.06 -5.36 -33.54
CA LEU A 363 -1.34 -5.86 -34.04
C LEU A 363 -2.19 -6.42 -32.90
N TRP A 364 -1.58 -7.25 -32.06
CA TRP A 364 -2.29 -7.88 -30.96
C TRP A 364 -2.83 -6.83 -29.97
N GLN A 365 -2.07 -5.77 -29.67
CA GLN A 365 -2.51 -4.68 -28.79
C GLN A 365 -3.64 -3.85 -29.40
N LEU A 366 -3.64 -3.63 -30.71
CA LEU A 366 -4.78 -2.96 -31.38
C LEU A 366 -6.05 -3.82 -31.31
N GLU A 367 -5.93 -5.14 -31.49
CA GLU A 367 -7.03 -6.07 -31.21
C GLU A 367 -7.47 -5.96 -29.75
N GLU A 368 -6.54 -5.96 -28.78
CA GLU A 368 -6.86 -5.86 -27.36
C GLU A 368 -7.69 -4.62 -27.02
N ILE A 369 -7.31 -3.45 -27.55
CA ILE A 369 -8.05 -2.20 -27.36
C ILE A 369 -9.50 -2.34 -27.86
N LEU A 370 -9.70 -2.97 -29.02
CA LEU A 370 -11.03 -3.21 -29.57
C LEU A 370 -11.84 -4.18 -28.70
N PHE A 371 -11.23 -5.28 -28.25
CA PHE A 371 -11.90 -6.31 -27.45
C PHE A 371 -12.26 -5.80 -26.04
N GLN A 372 -11.41 -4.99 -25.41
CA GLN A 372 -11.73 -4.32 -24.14
C GLN A 372 -12.90 -3.34 -24.28
N THR A 373 -13.01 -2.67 -25.43
CA THR A 373 -14.10 -1.73 -25.71
C THR A 373 -15.41 -2.45 -26.04
N TYR A 374 -15.33 -3.61 -26.71
CA TYR A 374 -16.46 -4.43 -27.12
C TYR A 374 -16.38 -5.85 -26.54
N PRO A 375 -16.76 -6.06 -25.26
CA PRO A 375 -16.69 -7.38 -24.61
C PRO A 375 -17.46 -8.49 -25.33
N ALA A 376 -18.48 -8.14 -26.13
CA ALA A 376 -19.20 -9.08 -26.97
C ALA A 376 -18.29 -9.74 -28.04
N LEU A 377 -17.26 -9.05 -28.53
CA LEU A 377 -16.25 -9.62 -29.42
C LEU A 377 -15.38 -10.64 -28.68
N GLN A 378 -14.99 -10.34 -27.43
CA GLN A 378 -14.25 -11.28 -26.58
C GLN A 378 -15.06 -12.56 -26.33
N ALA A 379 -16.36 -12.44 -26.05
CA ALA A 379 -17.23 -13.59 -25.85
C ALA A 379 -17.40 -14.45 -27.13
N ARG A 380 -17.39 -13.83 -28.31
CA ARG A 380 -17.60 -14.52 -29.60
C ARG A 380 -16.32 -15.12 -30.18
N PHE A 381 -15.20 -14.40 -30.07
CA PHE A 381 -13.97 -14.70 -30.82
C PHE A 381 -12.73 -14.85 -29.93
N GLY A 382 -12.86 -14.72 -28.60
CA GLY A 382 -11.70 -14.79 -27.69
C GLY A 382 -10.91 -16.11 -27.79
N GLY A 383 -11.57 -17.22 -28.11
CA GLY A 383 -10.91 -18.52 -28.32
C GLY A 383 -10.29 -18.72 -29.71
N GLU A 384 -10.63 -17.87 -30.69
CA GLU A 384 -10.06 -17.89 -32.05
C GLU A 384 -8.85 -16.96 -32.20
N ARG A 385 -8.61 -16.11 -31.20
CA ARG A 385 -7.57 -15.09 -31.22
C ARG A 385 -6.19 -15.73 -31.24
N GLU A 386 -5.29 -15.16 -32.03
CA GLU A 386 -3.89 -15.62 -32.04
C GLU A 386 -3.27 -15.43 -30.65
N ALA A 387 -2.51 -16.43 -30.23
CA ALA A 387 -1.81 -16.40 -28.96
C ALA A 387 -0.85 -15.20 -28.94
N LEU A 388 -0.83 -14.52 -27.80
CA LEU A 388 0.09 -13.42 -27.59
C LEU A 388 1.53 -13.91 -27.72
N LEU A 389 2.34 -13.19 -28.48
CA LEU A 389 3.74 -13.49 -28.65
C LEU A 389 4.47 -13.29 -27.31
N THR A 390 5.15 -14.34 -26.84
CA THR A 390 6.05 -14.26 -25.69
C THR A 390 7.48 -14.48 -26.19
N VAL A 391 8.32 -13.45 -26.09
CA VAL A 391 9.72 -13.50 -26.56
C VAL A 391 10.60 -14.20 -25.51
N MET A 392 10.53 -13.74 -24.26
CA MET A 392 11.20 -14.38 -23.13
C MET A 392 10.43 -14.03 -21.86
N SER A 393 9.78 -15.02 -21.24
CA SER A 393 9.06 -14.83 -19.98
C SER A 393 9.96 -15.07 -18.78
N ILE A 394 9.88 -14.17 -17.80
CA ILE A 394 10.28 -14.48 -16.43
C ILE A 394 9.25 -15.47 -15.87
N PRO A 395 9.68 -16.61 -15.30
CA PRO A 395 8.75 -17.56 -14.69
C PRO A 395 7.96 -16.92 -13.55
N LEU A 396 6.69 -17.28 -13.42
CA LEU A 396 5.85 -16.76 -12.34
C LEU A 396 6.38 -17.22 -10.97
N HIS A 397 6.72 -16.25 -10.12
CA HIS A 397 7.18 -16.49 -8.77
C HIS A 397 6.85 -15.29 -7.89
N LYS A 398 6.74 -15.52 -6.58
CA LYS A 398 6.62 -14.44 -5.60
C LYS A 398 8.02 -13.96 -5.20
N THR A 399 8.28 -12.67 -5.39
CA THR A 399 9.54 -12.04 -5.01
C THR A 399 9.52 -11.67 -3.53
N GLU A 400 10.57 -12.05 -2.81
CA GLU A 400 10.82 -11.60 -1.44
C GLU A 400 11.61 -10.29 -1.46
N GLN A 401 11.39 -9.44 -0.47
CA GLN A 401 12.07 -8.16 -0.36
C GLN A 401 12.38 -7.80 1.08
N TYR A 402 13.48 -7.10 1.27
CA TYR A 402 13.96 -6.68 2.58
C TYR A 402 14.49 -5.24 2.49
N PRO A 403 13.65 -4.23 2.80
CA PRO A 403 14.11 -2.86 2.92
C PRO A 403 15.27 -2.76 3.90
N LEU A 404 16.21 -1.87 3.59
CA LEU A 404 17.38 -1.57 4.39
C LEU A 404 17.17 -0.26 5.19
N PRO A 405 18.01 0.04 6.19
CA PRO A 405 17.91 1.30 6.91
C PRO A 405 18.15 2.46 5.94
N ALA A 406 17.29 3.49 6.00
CA ALA A 406 17.57 4.76 5.33
C ALA A 406 18.92 5.34 5.82
N MET A 407 19.68 5.89 4.87
CA MET A 407 21.02 6.40 5.08
C MET A 407 21.02 7.92 4.86
N HIS A 408 21.63 8.66 5.78
CA HIS A 408 21.89 10.09 5.59
C HIS A 408 23.15 10.27 4.71
N ILE A 409 23.06 9.82 3.47
CA ILE A 409 24.15 9.85 2.49
C ILE A 409 23.54 10.35 1.18
N ASP A 410 24.10 11.41 0.62
CA ASP A 410 23.67 11.93 -0.68
C ASP A 410 24.37 11.15 -1.79
N GLU A 411 23.67 10.20 -2.42
CA GLU A 411 24.24 9.37 -3.48
C GLU A 411 24.45 10.10 -4.82
N SER A 412 24.03 11.36 -4.95
CA SER A 412 24.17 12.13 -6.20
C SER A 412 25.63 12.44 -6.58
N SER A 413 26.59 12.04 -5.75
CA SER A 413 28.02 12.18 -5.97
C SER A 413 28.73 10.82 -6.02
N LEU A 414 29.93 10.81 -6.61
CA LEU A 414 30.77 9.61 -6.66
C LEU A 414 31.12 9.10 -5.25
N ASP A 415 31.52 10.00 -4.36
CA ASP A 415 31.87 9.66 -2.97
C ASP A 415 30.63 9.16 -2.21
N GLY A 416 29.46 9.78 -2.43
CA GLY A 416 28.20 9.33 -1.84
C GLY A 416 27.79 7.93 -2.30
N THR A 417 27.90 7.61 -3.59
CA THR A 417 27.63 6.24 -4.09
C THR A 417 28.59 5.21 -3.48
N ILE A 418 29.86 5.58 -3.29
CA ILE A 418 30.84 4.74 -2.59
C ILE A 418 30.41 4.52 -1.14
N ASP A 419 30.07 5.59 -0.42
CA ASP A 419 29.64 5.54 0.98
C ASP A 419 28.36 4.70 1.17
N VAL A 420 27.43 4.74 0.20
CA VAL A 420 26.23 3.89 0.16
C VAL A 420 26.62 2.42 0.09
N LEU A 421 27.47 2.02 -0.88
CA LEU A 421 27.91 0.63 -1.02
C LEU A 421 28.66 0.12 0.21
N GLU A 422 29.57 0.92 0.75
CA GLU A 422 30.32 0.56 1.97
C GLU A 422 29.39 0.45 3.18
N THR A 423 28.38 1.31 3.29
CA THR A 423 27.40 1.28 4.38
C THR A 423 26.47 0.08 4.27
N ILE A 424 25.99 -0.25 3.07
CA ILE A 424 25.16 -1.45 2.87
C ILE A 424 26.00 -2.70 3.12
N MET A 425 27.08 -2.90 2.37
CA MET A 425 27.85 -4.16 2.41
C MET A 425 28.61 -4.32 3.73
N GLY A 426 29.30 -3.28 4.19
CA GLY A 426 30.18 -3.34 5.35
C GLY A 426 29.48 -3.13 6.68
N LYS A 427 28.60 -2.12 6.80
CA LYS A 427 27.95 -1.80 8.09
C LYS A 427 26.64 -2.56 8.31
N THR A 428 25.80 -2.64 7.27
CA THR A 428 24.46 -3.23 7.37
C THR A 428 24.50 -4.75 7.25
N LEU A 429 25.05 -5.28 6.15
CA LEU A 429 25.14 -6.72 5.89
C LEU A 429 26.33 -7.38 6.62
N LYS A 430 27.33 -6.58 6.99
CA LYS A 430 28.57 -7.03 7.66
C LYS A 430 29.30 -8.09 6.84
N MET A 431 29.39 -7.87 5.53
CA MET A 431 30.11 -8.75 4.61
C MET A 431 31.60 -8.41 4.64
N SER A 432 32.42 -9.44 4.83
CA SER A 432 33.87 -9.37 4.65
C SER A 432 34.27 -9.62 3.20
N THR A 433 35.53 -9.38 2.87
CA THR A 433 36.13 -9.77 1.58
C THR A 433 35.94 -11.27 1.27
N ASP A 434 36.02 -12.15 2.28
CA ASP A 434 35.78 -13.58 2.08
C ASP A 434 34.30 -13.90 1.82
N ASP A 435 33.39 -13.18 2.48
CA ASP A 435 31.95 -13.31 2.21
C ASP A 435 31.60 -12.89 0.78
N ILE A 436 32.18 -11.80 0.28
CA ILE A 436 32.00 -11.36 -1.12
C ILE A 436 32.54 -12.42 -2.10
N LYS A 437 33.73 -13.00 -1.83
CA LYS A 437 34.28 -14.09 -2.66
C LYS A 437 33.36 -15.31 -2.72
N ARG A 438 32.77 -15.69 -1.58
CA ARG A 438 31.86 -16.84 -1.49
C ARG A 438 30.50 -16.56 -2.11
N HIS A 439 29.98 -15.34 -1.95
CA HIS A 439 28.72 -14.92 -2.55
C HIS A 439 28.82 -14.80 -4.07
N GLY A 440 29.90 -14.18 -4.56
CA GLY A 440 30.08 -13.83 -5.96
C GLY A 440 29.48 -12.47 -6.31
N ILE A 441 29.09 -12.30 -7.57
CA ILE A 441 28.62 -11.04 -8.16
C ILE A 441 27.29 -10.61 -7.51
N VAL A 442 27.20 -9.34 -7.13
CA VAL A 442 25.99 -8.67 -6.65
C VAL A 442 25.44 -7.79 -7.77
N ILE A 443 24.17 -7.97 -8.10
CA ILE A 443 23.48 -7.07 -9.04
C ILE A 443 23.04 -5.82 -8.27
N CYS A 444 23.29 -4.65 -8.85
CA CYS A 444 23.02 -3.35 -8.27
C CYS A 444 22.07 -2.58 -9.19
N ALA A 445 20.82 -2.43 -8.78
CA ALA A 445 19.79 -1.74 -9.53
C ALA A 445 19.55 -0.32 -9.02
N GLY A 446 19.13 0.56 -9.91
CA GLY A 446 18.83 1.96 -9.60
C GLY A 446 18.53 2.74 -10.87
N ASP A 447 18.30 4.04 -10.74
CA ASP A 447 18.06 4.91 -11.88
C ASP A 447 19.31 5.03 -12.80
N GLN A 448 19.20 5.85 -13.85
CA GLN A 448 20.31 6.04 -14.79
C GLN A 448 21.55 6.65 -14.10
N LEU A 449 21.36 7.59 -13.18
CA LEU A 449 22.45 8.28 -12.50
C LEU A 449 23.17 7.35 -11.53
N THR A 450 22.43 6.60 -10.71
CA THR A 450 22.92 5.59 -9.77
C THR A 450 23.79 4.55 -10.50
N VAL A 451 23.31 3.97 -11.60
CA VAL A 451 24.09 2.98 -12.37
C VAL A 451 25.33 3.61 -13.03
N SER A 452 25.22 4.86 -13.49
CA SER A 452 26.35 5.62 -14.04
C SER A 452 27.42 5.93 -12.98
N LEU A 453 27.02 6.30 -11.77
CA LEU A 453 27.93 6.56 -10.65
C LEU A 453 28.56 5.26 -10.14
N LEU A 454 27.82 4.16 -10.09
CA LEU A 454 28.37 2.83 -9.83
C LEU A 454 29.44 2.43 -10.85
N ASP A 455 29.20 2.68 -12.14
CA ASP A 455 30.20 2.43 -13.19
C ASP A 455 31.47 3.28 -12.98
N LYS A 456 31.30 4.56 -12.64
CA LYS A 456 32.42 5.48 -12.33
C LYS A 456 33.18 5.07 -11.07
N ALA A 457 32.49 4.61 -10.02
CA ALA A 457 33.09 4.10 -8.78
C ALA A 457 33.87 2.80 -9.04
N SER A 458 33.27 1.90 -9.82
CA SER A 458 33.95 0.70 -10.32
C SER A 458 35.19 1.04 -11.14
N ALA A 459 35.17 2.14 -11.90
CA ALA A 459 36.30 2.60 -12.70
C ALA A 459 37.42 3.19 -11.84
N SER A 460 37.09 3.96 -10.79
CA SER A 460 38.07 4.60 -9.92
C SER A 460 38.78 3.59 -9.02
N ARG A 461 38.06 2.57 -8.53
CA ARG A 461 38.58 1.52 -7.62
C ARG A 461 39.06 0.25 -8.31
N ARG A 462 39.16 0.24 -9.64
CA ARG A 462 39.52 -0.96 -10.42
C ARG A 462 40.89 -1.56 -10.10
N ASP A 463 41.83 -0.72 -9.63
CA ASP A 463 43.22 -1.09 -9.35
C ASP A 463 43.42 -1.40 -7.84
N ASP A 464 42.36 -1.35 -7.03
CA ASP A 464 42.42 -1.66 -5.60
C ASP A 464 42.69 -3.14 -5.38
N SER A 465 43.57 -3.42 -4.42
CA SER A 465 44.06 -4.77 -4.10
C SER A 465 43.11 -5.53 -3.18
N ASP A 466 42.37 -4.83 -2.31
CA ASP A 466 41.27 -5.44 -1.56
C ASP A 466 40.05 -5.57 -2.47
N LEU A 467 39.48 -6.76 -2.49
CA LEU A 467 38.30 -7.04 -3.30
C LEU A 467 37.08 -6.27 -2.79
N PHE A 468 36.97 -6.02 -1.48
CA PHE A 468 35.86 -5.25 -0.92
C PHE A 468 35.79 -3.87 -1.57
N ASP A 469 36.94 -3.18 -1.68
CA ASP A 469 37.05 -1.86 -2.30
C ASP A 469 36.97 -1.91 -3.83
N ASN A 470 37.39 -3.01 -4.46
CA ASN A 470 37.33 -3.19 -5.91
C ASN A 470 35.90 -3.50 -6.41
N PHE A 471 35.01 -2.52 -6.36
CA PHE A 471 33.59 -2.66 -6.72
C PHE A 471 33.37 -3.21 -8.13
N GLY A 472 34.25 -2.85 -9.08
CA GLY A 472 34.18 -3.32 -10.45
C GLY A 472 34.42 -4.83 -10.62
N ALA A 473 34.98 -5.51 -9.62
CA ALA A 473 35.20 -6.95 -9.64
C ALA A 473 33.96 -7.76 -9.23
N TRP A 474 33.06 -7.18 -8.42
CA TRP A 474 31.94 -7.93 -7.82
C TRP A 474 30.56 -7.29 -7.99
N THR A 475 30.42 -6.07 -8.52
CA THR A 475 29.11 -5.46 -8.82
C THR A 475 28.74 -5.56 -10.30
N GLU A 476 27.45 -5.72 -10.62
CA GLU A 476 26.91 -5.58 -11.97
C GLU A 476 25.72 -4.60 -11.96
N GLY A 477 25.84 -3.48 -12.65
CA GLY A 477 24.81 -2.45 -12.68
C GLY A 477 23.61 -2.83 -13.56
N GLN A 478 22.40 -2.65 -13.04
CA GLN A 478 21.15 -2.94 -13.74
C GLN A 478 20.27 -1.68 -13.79
N PRO A 479 20.02 -1.08 -14.97
CA PRO A 479 19.26 0.15 -15.06
C PRO A 479 17.78 -0.06 -14.76
N GLY A 480 17.21 0.88 -14.00
CA GLY A 480 15.82 0.92 -13.61
C GLY A 480 14.87 1.10 -14.80
N LEU A 481 13.96 0.16 -14.99
CA LEU A 481 13.03 0.15 -16.12
C LEU A 481 11.90 1.17 -15.93
N PHE A 482 11.55 1.52 -14.69
CA PHE A 482 10.57 2.55 -14.42
C PHE A 482 11.07 3.91 -14.87
N HIS A 483 12.31 4.28 -14.52
CA HIS A 483 12.90 5.54 -15.00
C HIS A 483 13.06 5.58 -16.53
N VAL A 484 13.34 4.46 -17.18
CA VAL A 484 13.30 4.37 -18.65
C VAL A 484 11.88 4.58 -19.20
N LYS A 485 10.85 4.05 -18.53
CA LYS A 485 9.43 4.30 -18.86
C LYS A 485 9.06 5.78 -18.73
N LEU A 486 9.48 6.45 -17.65
CA LEU A 486 9.30 7.90 -17.48
C LEU A 486 10.00 8.69 -18.60
N ALA A 487 11.23 8.31 -18.93
CA ALA A 487 11.98 8.92 -20.02
C ALA A 487 11.24 8.78 -21.37
N ALA A 488 10.65 7.61 -21.65
CA ALA A 488 9.86 7.37 -22.85
C ALA A 488 8.54 8.17 -22.87
N ASP A 489 7.82 8.23 -21.75
CA ASP A 489 6.63 9.09 -21.62
C ASP A 489 6.98 10.56 -21.87
N ARG A 490 8.05 11.06 -21.25
CA ARG A 490 8.55 12.43 -21.45
C ARG A 490 8.94 12.67 -22.91
N MET A 491 9.64 11.72 -23.56
CA MET A 491 9.98 11.82 -24.97
C MET A 491 8.74 12.03 -25.85
N ILE A 492 7.70 11.20 -25.66
CA ILE A 492 6.46 11.26 -26.43
C ILE A 492 5.70 12.56 -26.12
N ALA A 493 5.54 12.90 -24.84
CA ALA A 493 4.89 14.14 -24.42
C ALA A 493 5.55 15.36 -25.09
N ASN A 494 6.88 15.45 -25.07
CA ASN A 494 7.60 16.59 -25.63
C ASN A 494 7.57 16.66 -27.16
N GLU A 495 7.64 15.53 -27.86
CA GLU A 495 7.60 15.51 -29.33
C GLU A 495 6.20 15.85 -29.88
N TYR A 496 5.14 15.42 -29.17
CA TYR A 496 3.75 15.50 -29.66
C TYR A 496 2.88 16.52 -28.91
N TRP A 497 3.44 17.31 -27.98
CA TRP A 497 2.70 18.35 -27.25
C TRP A 497 2.08 19.40 -28.17
N GLY A 498 2.78 19.73 -29.27
CA GLY A 498 2.39 20.81 -30.16
C GLY A 498 2.62 22.21 -29.56
N ARG A 499 2.24 23.23 -30.33
CA ARG A 499 2.31 24.63 -29.89
C ARG A 499 1.02 25.01 -29.16
N PRO A 500 1.09 25.47 -27.90
CA PRO A 500 -0.08 25.97 -27.18
C PRO A 500 -0.79 27.07 -27.96
N ASN A 501 -2.13 27.06 -27.94
CA ASN A 501 -3.00 28.01 -28.64
C ASN A 501 -2.81 28.06 -30.16
N SER A 502 -2.17 27.04 -30.77
CA SER A 502 -2.08 26.94 -32.21
C SER A 502 -3.47 26.71 -32.83
N PRO A 503 -3.79 27.31 -33.99
CA PRO A 503 -5.01 26.99 -34.74
C PRO A 503 -4.97 25.60 -35.38
N CYS A 504 -3.86 24.88 -35.21
CA CYS A 504 -3.65 23.54 -35.70
C CYS A 504 -4.54 22.53 -34.95
N PRO A 505 -5.34 21.71 -35.64
CA PRO A 505 -6.36 20.89 -35.00
C PRO A 505 -5.81 19.60 -34.35
N TRP A 506 -4.50 19.34 -34.45
CA TRP A 506 -3.86 18.18 -33.82
C TRP A 506 -2.82 18.64 -32.79
N SER A 507 -2.68 17.86 -31.71
CA SER A 507 -1.57 17.81 -30.74
C SER A 507 -2.08 17.25 -29.41
N LEU A 508 -1.18 16.78 -28.54
CA LEU A 508 -1.57 16.41 -27.17
C LEU A 508 -2.10 17.61 -26.37
N TRP A 509 -1.57 18.83 -26.60
CA TRP A 509 -2.12 20.04 -25.99
C TRP A 509 -3.57 20.30 -26.41
N MET A 510 -3.88 20.11 -27.70
CA MET A 510 -5.26 20.25 -28.20
C MET A 510 -6.18 19.21 -27.57
N ILE A 511 -5.75 17.95 -27.48
CA ILE A 511 -6.54 16.88 -26.81
C ILE A 511 -6.77 17.22 -25.34
N ASN A 512 -5.73 17.66 -24.62
CA ASN A 512 -5.85 18.09 -23.21
C ASN A 512 -6.88 19.22 -23.05
N THR A 513 -6.94 20.14 -24.03
CA THR A 513 -7.91 21.25 -24.07
C THR A 513 -9.33 20.75 -24.34
N GLN A 514 -9.51 19.82 -25.28
CA GLN A 514 -10.83 19.22 -25.58
C GLN A 514 -11.42 18.48 -24.37
N LEU A 515 -10.57 17.92 -23.51
CA LEU A 515 -10.95 17.24 -22.28
C LEU A 515 -11.12 18.18 -21.07
N ALA A 516 -10.91 19.49 -21.25
CA ALA A 516 -10.93 20.47 -20.15
C ALA A 516 -10.03 20.10 -18.95
N ARG A 517 -8.91 19.39 -19.21
CA ARG A 517 -7.94 18.98 -18.19
C ARG A 517 -7.12 20.18 -17.71
N LYS A 518 -6.57 20.07 -16.51
CA LYS A 518 -5.64 21.07 -15.98
C LYS A 518 -4.45 21.26 -16.93
N PRO A 519 -3.87 22.48 -17.03
CA PRO A 519 -2.68 22.70 -17.83
C PRO A 519 -1.51 21.81 -17.36
N ILE A 520 -0.84 21.16 -18.32
CA ILE A 520 0.35 20.34 -18.06
C ILE A 520 1.58 21.09 -18.57
N SER A 521 2.63 21.15 -17.74
CA SER A 521 3.93 21.72 -18.13
C SER A 521 4.70 20.72 -18.99
N VAL A 522 4.84 21.00 -20.28
CA VAL A 522 5.58 20.15 -21.22
C VAL A 522 6.55 21.00 -22.04
N GLY A 523 7.78 20.52 -22.19
CA GLY A 523 8.82 21.17 -22.96
C GLY A 523 10.21 20.86 -22.41
N TRP A 524 11.19 20.61 -23.30
CA TRP A 524 12.59 20.39 -22.92
C TRP A 524 13.21 21.56 -22.16
N LYS A 525 12.69 22.78 -22.38
CA LYS A 525 13.13 24.02 -21.72
C LYS A 525 12.14 24.51 -20.65
N ALA A 526 11.16 23.70 -20.28
CA ALA A 526 10.19 24.07 -19.27
C ALA A 526 10.86 24.11 -17.88
N LYS A 527 10.47 25.08 -17.03
CA LYS A 527 11.01 25.21 -15.66
C LYS A 527 10.62 24.04 -14.75
N LYS A 528 9.45 23.45 -15.00
CA LYS A 528 8.96 22.26 -14.30
C LYS A 528 8.99 21.09 -15.27
N LEU A 529 9.45 19.95 -14.76
CA LEU A 529 9.41 18.69 -15.48
C LEU A 529 7.98 18.27 -15.78
N THR A 530 7.86 17.45 -16.81
CA THR A 530 6.58 16.92 -17.25
C THR A 530 6.10 15.87 -16.24
N PRO A 531 4.93 16.06 -15.61
CA PRO A 531 4.43 15.16 -14.58
C PRO A 531 3.98 13.84 -15.22
N PHE A 532 4.48 12.71 -14.70
CA PHE A 532 4.31 11.40 -15.33
C PHE A 532 2.87 10.90 -15.36
N ARG A 533 2.14 10.92 -14.24
CA ARG A 533 0.78 10.33 -14.18
C ARG A 533 -0.21 11.08 -15.09
N PRO A 534 -0.27 12.43 -15.11
CA PRO A 534 -1.15 13.16 -16.01
C PRO A 534 -0.85 12.94 -17.50
N THR A 535 0.44 12.81 -17.89
CA THR A 535 0.82 12.56 -19.28
C THR A 535 0.62 11.10 -19.68
N TRP A 536 0.97 10.16 -18.83
CA TRP A 536 0.73 8.73 -19.03
C TRP A 536 -0.75 8.45 -19.31
N GLU A 537 -1.63 9.00 -18.48
CA GLU A 537 -3.08 8.86 -18.64
C GLU A 537 -3.54 9.47 -19.97
N LEU A 538 -3.10 10.70 -20.28
CA LEU A 538 -3.46 11.38 -21.52
C LEU A 538 -2.97 10.62 -22.76
N ILE A 539 -1.75 10.11 -22.75
CA ILE A 539 -1.11 9.43 -23.90
C ILE A 539 -1.67 8.02 -24.07
N VAL A 540 -1.54 7.16 -23.05
CA VAL A 540 -1.77 5.71 -23.16
C VAL A 540 -3.22 5.35 -22.84
N LYS A 541 -3.80 5.89 -21.75
CA LYS A 541 -5.14 5.48 -21.29
C LYS A 541 -6.25 6.16 -22.09
N LEU A 542 -6.04 7.38 -22.61
CA LEU A 542 -7.04 8.16 -23.34
C LEU A 542 -6.76 8.27 -24.84
N SER A 543 -5.70 8.98 -25.23
CA SER A 543 -5.46 9.35 -26.64
C SER A 543 -5.19 8.13 -27.52
N LEU A 544 -4.28 7.24 -27.12
CA LEU A 544 -3.96 6.01 -27.87
C LEU A 544 -5.23 5.16 -28.14
N LYS A 545 -6.05 4.93 -27.10
CA LYS A 545 -7.29 4.15 -27.23
C LYS A 545 -8.28 4.82 -28.18
N ALA A 546 -8.51 6.12 -28.02
CA ALA A 546 -9.39 6.88 -28.90
C ALA A 546 -8.92 6.85 -30.35
N HIS A 547 -7.60 6.98 -30.57
CA HIS A 547 -7.00 6.96 -31.89
C HIS A 547 -7.11 5.58 -32.56
N ALA A 548 -6.86 4.49 -31.83
CA ALA A 548 -7.02 3.14 -32.34
C ALA A 548 -8.49 2.86 -32.73
N LEU A 549 -9.45 3.23 -31.87
CA LEU A 549 -10.89 3.06 -32.13
C LEU A 549 -11.39 3.91 -33.30
N ASP A 550 -10.88 5.14 -33.48
CA ASP A 550 -11.19 5.94 -34.68
C ASP A 550 -10.61 5.28 -35.94
N GLY A 551 -9.42 4.69 -35.86
CA GLY A 551 -8.86 3.86 -36.92
C GLY A 551 -9.75 2.69 -37.31
N PHE A 552 -10.25 1.92 -36.32
CA PHE A 552 -11.20 0.84 -36.59
C PHE A 552 -12.48 1.38 -37.25
N ARG A 553 -13.01 2.52 -36.81
CA ARG A 553 -14.17 3.17 -37.45
C ARG A 553 -13.90 3.50 -38.92
N ILE A 554 -12.72 4.03 -39.24
CA ILE A 554 -12.35 4.42 -40.62
C ILE A 554 -12.20 3.21 -41.54
N TYR A 555 -11.61 2.13 -41.05
CA TYR A 555 -11.20 0.99 -41.88
C TYR A 555 -12.11 -0.22 -41.79
N SER A 556 -13.07 -0.24 -40.87
CA SER A 556 -14.14 -1.22 -40.86
C SER A 556 -15.05 -1.06 -42.09
N PRO A 557 -15.69 -2.14 -42.58
CA PRO A 557 -16.62 -2.09 -43.70
C PRO A 557 -17.97 -1.40 -43.39
N SER A 558 -18.17 -0.87 -42.17
CA SER A 558 -19.38 -0.13 -41.78
C SER A 558 -19.05 1.32 -41.46
N ASP A 559 -20.01 2.22 -41.68
CA ASP A 559 -19.91 3.62 -41.25
C ASP A 559 -20.00 3.79 -39.73
N ASN A 560 -20.48 2.77 -39.02
CA ASN A 560 -20.64 2.76 -37.57
C ASN A 560 -19.86 1.58 -36.94
N LEU A 561 -18.91 1.90 -36.07
CA LEU A 561 -18.06 0.90 -35.41
C LEU A 561 -18.87 -0.04 -34.52
N ASP A 562 -19.90 0.46 -33.82
CA ASP A 562 -20.74 -0.36 -32.94
C ASP A 562 -21.57 -1.36 -33.74
N GLU A 563 -22.08 -0.94 -34.91
CA GLU A 563 -22.81 -1.83 -35.82
C GLU A 563 -21.92 -2.89 -36.44
N TRP A 564 -20.69 -2.53 -36.82
CA TRP A 564 -19.71 -3.48 -37.30
C TRP A 564 -19.33 -4.49 -36.21
N ALA A 565 -18.95 -4.04 -35.02
CA ALA A 565 -18.60 -4.92 -33.91
C ALA A 565 -19.73 -5.92 -33.56
N ALA A 566 -20.99 -5.50 -33.66
CA ALA A 566 -22.13 -6.39 -33.47
C ALA A 566 -22.28 -7.45 -34.58
N LYS A 567 -21.92 -7.12 -35.83
CA LYS A 567 -22.20 -7.94 -37.02
C LYS A 567 -20.98 -8.62 -37.65
N VAL A 568 -19.77 -8.38 -37.14
CA VAL A 568 -18.53 -9.00 -37.65
C VAL A 568 -18.73 -10.51 -37.82
N PRO A 569 -18.44 -11.09 -39.00
CA PRO A 569 -18.74 -12.49 -39.27
C PRO A 569 -17.73 -13.45 -38.63
N ASN A 570 -16.46 -13.06 -38.50
CA ASN A 570 -15.38 -13.93 -38.02
C ASN A 570 -14.16 -13.13 -37.51
N TYR A 571 -13.26 -13.80 -36.80
CA TYR A 571 -12.02 -13.19 -36.28
C TYR A 571 -11.06 -12.69 -37.37
N GLN A 572 -10.99 -13.37 -38.53
CA GLN A 572 -10.10 -12.98 -39.63
C GLN A 572 -10.41 -11.56 -40.15
N GLU A 573 -11.68 -11.16 -40.16
CA GLU A 573 -12.06 -9.79 -40.52
C GLU A 573 -11.54 -8.76 -39.50
N ILE A 574 -11.66 -9.06 -38.20
CA ILE A 574 -11.12 -8.19 -37.14
C ILE A 574 -9.61 -8.00 -37.33
N ARG A 575 -8.88 -9.10 -37.51
CA ARG A 575 -7.42 -9.09 -37.70
C ARG A 575 -7.00 -8.38 -38.99
N ALA A 576 -7.79 -8.51 -40.06
CA ALA A 576 -7.57 -7.77 -41.30
C ALA A 576 -7.76 -6.26 -41.12
N VAL A 577 -8.81 -5.84 -40.40
CA VAL A 577 -9.03 -4.42 -40.07
C VAL A 577 -7.93 -3.90 -39.15
N ALA A 578 -7.54 -4.66 -38.10
CA ALA A 578 -6.43 -4.29 -37.21
C ALA A 578 -5.11 -4.10 -37.98
N ARG A 579 -4.80 -4.98 -38.93
CA ARG A 579 -3.65 -4.81 -39.84
C ARG A 579 -3.73 -3.51 -40.63
N LYS A 580 -4.89 -3.21 -41.21
CA LYS A 580 -5.09 -1.98 -41.97
C LYS A 580 -4.97 -0.73 -41.09
N VAL A 581 -5.51 -0.76 -39.88
CA VAL A 581 -5.34 0.31 -38.88
C VAL A 581 -3.87 0.53 -38.57
N ARG A 582 -3.12 -0.54 -38.29
CA ARG A 582 -1.67 -0.43 -38.04
C ARG A 582 -0.94 0.17 -39.23
N ASP A 583 -1.15 -0.37 -40.42
CA ASP A 583 -0.40 0.00 -41.63
C ASP A 583 -0.69 1.43 -42.06
N GLU A 584 -1.93 1.91 -41.88
CA GLU A 584 -2.34 3.25 -42.29
C GLU A 584 -2.20 4.32 -41.19
N LEU A 585 -2.17 3.94 -39.91
CA LEU A 585 -2.22 4.90 -38.79
C LEU A 585 -1.13 4.75 -37.73
N PHE A 586 -0.35 3.66 -37.74
CA PHE A 586 0.68 3.37 -36.74
C PHE A 586 2.04 3.01 -37.38
N SER A 587 2.24 3.34 -38.66
CA SER A 587 3.45 2.96 -39.41
C SER A 587 4.20 4.16 -39.98
N SER A 588 5.51 4.26 -39.71
CA SER A 588 6.39 5.25 -40.37
C SER A 588 6.37 5.13 -41.90
N GLN A 589 6.17 3.91 -42.43
CA GLN A 589 6.12 3.68 -43.87
C GLN A 589 4.95 4.43 -44.52
N ARG A 590 3.85 4.61 -43.78
CA ARG A 590 2.72 5.39 -44.27
C ARG A 590 3.05 6.86 -44.39
N VAL A 591 3.76 7.44 -43.43
CA VAL A 591 4.20 8.84 -43.49
C VAL A 591 5.09 9.07 -44.72
N LEU A 592 6.02 8.16 -45.02
CA LEU A 592 6.82 8.23 -46.24
C LEU A 592 5.96 8.24 -47.50
N SER A 593 4.94 7.38 -47.54
CA SER A 593 3.98 7.31 -48.66
C SER A 593 3.13 8.57 -48.79
N LEU A 594 2.72 9.19 -47.67
CA LEU A 594 1.98 10.46 -47.66
C LEU A 594 2.85 11.63 -48.13
N ARG A 595 4.14 11.65 -47.76
CA ARG A 595 5.10 12.69 -48.19
C ARG A 595 5.41 12.65 -49.68
N ALA A 596 5.15 11.52 -50.35
CA ALA A 596 5.25 11.40 -51.80
C ALA A 596 4.05 12.03 -52.56
N LEU A 597 2.97 12.39 -51.86
CA LEU A 597 1.82 13.06 -52.46
C LEU A 597 2.13 14.55 -52.75
N PRO A 598 1.42 15.18 -53.71
CA PRO A 598 1.69 16.57 -54.11
C PRO A 598 1.54 17.60 -52.98
N ARG A 599 0.70 17.30 -51.98
CA ARG A 599 0.42 18.19 -50.85
C ARG A 599 0.58 17.43 -49.54
N ARG A 600 1.27 18.05 -48.60
CA ARG A 600 1.49 17.48 -47.27
C ARG A 600 0.31 17.75 -46.35
N ASP A 601 0.00 16.76 -45.52
CA ASP A 601 -0.95 16.84 -44.43
C ASP A 601 -0.19 16.63 -43.12
N ILE A 602 0.43 17.71 -42.64
CA ILE A 602 1.33 17.65 -41.49
C ILE A 602 0.60 17.13 -40.23
N PRO A 603 -0.65 17.54 -39.94
CA PRO A 603 -1.43 16.95 -38.86
C PRO A 603 -1.58 15.43 -38.94
N LEU A 604 -1.94 14.89 -40.10
CA LEU A 604 -2.05 13.44 -40.27
C LEU A 604 -0.70 12.74 -40.08
N GLU A 605 0.37 13.27 -40.68
CA GLU A 605 1.72 12.73 -40.52
C GLU A 605 2.12 12.64 -39.03
N ASN A 606 1.86 13.71 -38.28
CA ASN A 606 2.23 13.78 -36.86
C ASN A 606 1.37 12.86 -35.98
N ILE A 607 0.08 12.68 -36.31
CA ILE A 607 -0.79 11.71 -35.63
C ILE A 607 -0.28 10.29 -35.85
N ILE A 608 0.18 9.93 -37.05
CA ILE A 608 0.72 8.59 -37.33
C ILE A 608 1.97 8.31 -36.50
N TYR A 609 2.86 9.30 -36.37
CA TYR A 609 4.03 9.17 -35.51
C TYR A 609 3.66 9.06 -34.02
N PHE A 610 2.75 9.91 -33.54
CA PHE A 610 2.23 9.83 -32.17
C PHE A 610 1.63 8.45 -31.87
N ASN A 611 0.76 7.96 -32.75
CA ASN A 611 0.10 6.67 -32.63
C ASN A 611 1.11 5.52 -32.48
N LYS A 612 2.10 5.46 -33.37
CA LYS A 612 3.17 4.48 -33.33
C LYS A 612 3.91 4.52 -31.99
N ASP A 613 4.37 5.70 -31.60
CA ASP A 613 5.24 5.85 -30.42
C ASP A 613 4.47 5.63 -29.11
N ALA A 614 3.22 6.10 -29.02
CA ALA A 614 2.34 5.82 -27.89
C ALA A 614 2.03 4.32 -27.77
N LEU A 615 1.88 3.61 -28.89
CA LEU A 615 1.68 2.17 -28.88
C LEU A 615 2.92 1.42 -28.39
N LEU A 616 4.14 1.86 -28.73
CA LEU A 616 5.38 1.29 -28.18
C LEU A 616 5.46 1.45 -26.65
N LEU A 617 5.05 2.60 -26.13
CA LEU A 617 4.96 2.84 -24.67
C LEU A 617 3.93 1.92 -24.00
N HIS A 618 2.78 1.71 -24.65
CA HIS A 618 1.77 0.77 -24.17
C HIS A 618 2.29 -0.68 -24.15
N ILE A 619 2.97 -1.12 -25.21
CA ILE A 619 3.59 -2.44 -25.32
C ILE A 619 4.60 -2.66 -24.19
N PHE A 620 5.45 -1.67 -23.91
CA PHE A 620 6.44 -1.77 -22.83
C PHE A 620 5.79 -2.05 -21.47
N ALA A 621 4.76 -1.28 -21.09
CA ALA A 621 4.08 -1.50 -19.82
C ALA A 621 3.30 -2.82 -19.78
N HIS A 622 2.68 -3.22 -20.89
CA HIS A 622 1.99 -4.51 -20.98
C HIS A 622 2.97 -5.69 -20.85
N ALA A 623 4.14 -5.60 -21.52
CA ALA A 623 5.20 -6.61 -21.44
C ALA A 623 5.76 -6.75 -20.01
N ILE A 624 5.91 -5.63 -19.29
CA ILE A 624 6.32 -5.65 -17.88
C ILE A 624 5.32 -6.40 -17.03
N LYS A 625 4.03 -6.04 -17.07
CA LYS A 625 3.00 -6.65 -16.24
C LYS A 625 2.97 -8.17 -16.40
N ARG A 626 3.04 -8.67 -17.64
CA ARG A 626 3.06 -10.12 -17.92
C ARG A 626 4.40 -10.81 -17.68
N GLY A 627 5.47 -10.07 -17.39
CA GLY A 627 6.82 -10.61 -17.17
C GLY A 627 7.56 -11.01 -18.47
N ASP A 628 7.22 -10.48 -19.64
CA ASP A 628 7.92 -10.76 -20.90
C ASP A 628 9.13 -9.84 -21.07
N ILE A 629 10.23 -10.21 -20.41
CA ILE A 629 11.49 -9.46 -20.45
C ILE A 629 12.09 -9.42 -21.86
N GLY A 630 11.77 -10.38 -22.73
CA GLY A 630 12.21 -10.37 -24.12
C GLY A 630 11.60 -9.22 -24.92
N MET A 631 10.28 -9.02 -24.80
CA MET A 631 9.58 -7.90 -25.43
C MET A 631 10.04 -6.56 -24.85
N VAL A 632 10.32 -6.49 -23.55
CA VAL A 632 10.94 -5.30 -22.92
C VAL A 632 12.26 -4.96 -23.61
N ILE A 633 13.18 -5.92 -23.78
CA ILE A 633 14.46 -5.70 -24.47
C ILE A 633 14.27 -5.22 -25.91
N ASN A 634 13.27 -5.75 -26.62
CA ASN A 634 12.98 -5.31 -27.98
C ASN A 634 12.60 -3.82 -27.99
N ILE A 635 11.70 -3.39 -27.10
CA ILE A 635 11.33 -1.97 -26.99
C ILE A 635 12.54 -1.11 -26.56
N LEU A 636 13.37 -1.59 -25.63
CA LEU A 636 14.61 -0.89 -25.24
C LEU A 636 15.55 -0.68 -26.44
N ALA A 637 15.65 -1.64 -27.36
CA ALA A 637 16.45 -1.50 -28.57
C ALA A 637 15.91 -0.42 -29.51
N LEU A 638 14.59 -0.26 -29.62
CA LEU A 638 13.97 0.83 -30.36
C LEU A 638 14.21 2.17 -29.64
N TRP A 639 13.96 2.25 -28.33
CA TRP A 639 14.15 3.48 -27.55
C TRP A 639 15.59 3.94 -27.46
N MET A 640 16.57 3.02 -27.46
CA MET A 640 17.99 3.36 -27.59
C MET A 640 18.25 4.26 -28.81
N VAL A 641 17.56 4.00 -29.93
CA VAL A 641 17.68 4.80 -31.16
C VAL A 641 16.80 6.06 -31.05
N MET A 642 15.55 5.93 -30.62
CA MET A 642 14.60 7.07 -30.53
C MET A 642 15.08 8.16 -29.57
N PHE A 643 15.64 7.78 -28.41
CA PHE A 643 16.22 8.74 -27.45
C PHE A 643 17.34 9.57 -28.07
N ARG A 644 18.16 8.98 -28.97
CA ARG A 644 19.16 9.75 -29.74
C ARG A 644 18.50 10.72 -30.70
N GLY A 645 17.42 10.29 -31.36
CA GLY A 645 16.66 11.12 -32.30
C GLY A 645 16.02 12.36 -31.67
N THR A 646 15.78 12.35 -30.36
CA THR A 646 15.29 13.55 -29.65
C THR A 646 16.30 14.69 -29.66
N GLY A 647 17.60 14.39 -29.67
CA GLY A 647 18.68 15.35 -29.42
C GLY A 647 18.75 15.88 -27.98
N SER A 648 17.90 15.39 -27.07
CA SER A 648 17.76 15.90 -25.69
C SER A 648 17.89 14.82 -24.61
N MET A 649 18.08 13.55 -25.00
CA MET A 649 18.19 12.42 -24.06
C MET A 649 19.47 11.56 -24.28
N PRO A 650 20.68 12.16 -24.36
CA PRO A 650 21.89 11.40 -24.65
C PRO A 650 22.26 10.40 -23.54
N LYS A 651 22.02 10.74 -22.27
CA LYS A 651 22.34 9.89 -21.10
C LYS A 651 21.57 8.56 -21.12
N TYR A 652 20.24 8.62 -21.26
CA TYR A 652 19.40 7.43 -21.40
C TYR A 652 19.74 6.62 -22.67
N ALA A 653 20.01 7.29 -23.80
CA ALA A 653 20.41 6.61 -25.03
C ALA A 653 21.75 5.85 -24.89
N ASP A 654 22.71 6.43 -24.15
CA ASP A 654 24.01 5.80 -23.89
C ASP A 654 23.88 4.67 -22.85
N ALA A 655 23.07 4.84 -21.81
CA ALA A 655 22.77 3.80 -20.83
C ALA A 655 22.09 2.57 -21.48
N LEU A 656 21.09 2.79 -22.35
CA LEU A 656 20.44 1.71 -23.10
C LEU A 656 21.42 1.02 -24.07
N PHE A 657 22.27 1.78 -24.75
CA PHE A 657 23.30 1.19 -25.60
C PHE A 657 24.26 0.31 -24.80
N GLN A 658 24.74 0.80 -23.65
CA GLN A 658 25.64 0.05 -22.78
C GLN A 658 25.02 -1.25 -22.28
N VAL A 659 23.80 -1.22 -21.73
CA VAL A 659 23.16 -2.45 -21.21
C VAL A 659 22.87 -3.46 -22.32
N LEU A 660 22.39 -3.02 -23.49
CA LEU A 660 22.13 -3.91 -24.63
C LEU A 660 23.40 -4.57 -25.17
N MET A 661 24.53 -3.85 -25.18
CA MET A 661 25.81 -4.42 -25.58
C MET A 661 26.40 -5.35 -24.52
N ASN A 662 26.25 -4.99 -23.24
CA ASN A 662 26.65 -5.84 -22.13
C ASN A 662 25.90 -7.16 -22.18
N LEU A 663 24.57 -7.17 -22.33
CA LEU A 663 23.77 -8.40 -22.46
C LEU A 663 24.23 -9.31 -23.61
N LYS A 664 24.73 -8.76 -24.72
CA LYS A 664 25.27 -9.55 -25.84
C LYS A 664 26.58 -10.26 -25.49
N SER A 665 27.41 -9.65 -24.65
CA SER A 665 28.76 -10.11 -24.32
C SER A 665 28.90 -10.74 -22.93
N MET A 666 27.89 -10.58 -22.08
CA MET A 666 27.80 -11.09 -20.72
C MET A 666 27.81 -12.62 -20.72
N ASN A 667 28.44 -13.21 -19.69
CA ASN A 667 28.43 -14.66 -19.50
C ASN A 667 26.97 -15.16 -19.46
N PRO A 668 26.62 -16.29 -20.14
CA PRO A 668 25.25 -16.78 -20.21
C PRO A 668 24.56 -16.94 -18.85
N LYS A 669 25.27 -17.43 -17.81
CA LYS A 669 24.71 -17.65 -16.48
C LYS A 669 24.41 -16.32 -15.77
N LEU A 670 25.32 -15.35 -15.84
CA LEU A 670 25.10 -14.00 -15.29
C LEU A 670 23.99 -13.27 -16.06
N ARG A 671 23.93 -13.45 -17.38
CA ARG A 671 22.88 -12.86 -18.22
C ARG A 671 21.50 -13.40 -17.88
N GLU A 672 21.39 -14.71 -17.68
CA GLU A 672 20.13 -15.32 -17.24
C GLU A 672 19.70 -14.76 -15.88
N ALA A 673 20.61 -14.72 -14.90
CA ALA A 673 20.34 -14.12 -13.59
C ALA A 673 19.89 -12.65 -13.70
N PHE A 674 20.56 -11.86 -14.54
CA PHE A 674 20.22 -10.46 -14.80
C PHE A 674 18.81 -10.32 -15.37
N LEU A 675 18.48 -11.07 -16.42
CA LEU A 675 17.19 -10.97 -17.11
C LEU A 675 16.02 -11.51 -16.26
N MET A 676 16.23 -12.61 -15.55
CA MET A 676 15.18 -13.23 -14.72
C MET A 676 14.85 -12.44 -13.45
N ASN A 677 15.68 -11.46 -13.09
CA ASN A 677 15.51 -10.63 -11.90
C ASN A 677 15.41 -9.13 -12.20
N TRP A 678 15.18 -8.76 -13.47
CA TRP A 678 15.00 -7.34 -13.85
C TRP A 678 13.60 -6.79 -13.54
N LEU A 679 12.67 -7.66 -13.16
CA LEU A 679 11.33 -7.35 -12.69
C LEU A 679 11.06 -8.12 -11.39
N VAL A 680 10.17 -7.59 -10.56
CA VAL A 680 9.70 -8.22 -9.32
C VAL A 680 8.20 -8.49 -9.38
N ASN A 681 7.73 -9.51 -8.67
CA ASN A 681 6.31 -9.81 -8.53
C ASN A 681 6.00 -10.14 -7.06
N LEU A 682 5.47 -9.17 -6.32
CA LEU A 682 5.22 -9.32 -4.88
C LEU A 682 3.98 -10.17 -4.56
N THR A 683 3.07 -10.36 -5.52
CA THR A 683 1.83 -11.13 -5.32
C THR A 683 2.03 -12.61 -5.67
N GLY A 684 2.94 -12.90 -6.60
CA GLY A 684 3.10 -14.21 -7.23
C GLY A 684 1.98 -14.54 -8.22
N LEU A 685 1.14 -13.56 -8.59
CA LEU A 685 0.02 -13.75 -9.50
C LEU A 685 0.36 -13.33 -10.95
N PRO A 686 -0.28 -13.93 -11.97
CA PRO A 686 -0.15 -13.47 -13.35
C PRO A 686 -0.46 -11.98 -13.48
N ASN A 687 0.24 -11.30 -14.39
CA ASN A 687 0.15 -9.85 -14.58
C ASN A 687 0.59 -8.96 -13.40
N GLY A 688 1.15 -9.55 -12.33
CA GLY A 688 1.62 -8.82 -11.14
C GLY A 688 3.10 -8.40 -11.15
N PHE A 689 3.79 -8.52 -12.29
CA PHE A 689 5.19 -8.06 -12.38
C PHE A 689 5.27 -6.53 -12.46
N LYS A 690 6.30 -5.96 -11.85
CA LYS A 690 6.65 -4.54 -11.92
C LYS A 690 8.16 -4.33 -11.91
N GLU A 691 8.58 -3.12 -12.23
CA GLU A 691 9.99 -2.74 -12.29
C GLU A 691 10.62 -2.70 -10.89
N VAL A 692 11.89 -3.12 -10.79
CA VAL A 692 12.62 -3.16 -9.51
C VAL A 692 12.79 -1.75 -8.91
N ASP A 693 13.05 -0.74 -9.74
CA ASP A 693 13.17 0.65 -9.29
C ASP A 693 11.82 1.29 -8.95
N LEU A 694 10.71 0.84 -9.55
CA LEU A 694 9.38 1.23 -9.08
C LEU A 694 9.08 0.69 -7.68
N LEU A 695 9.53 -0.53 -7.38
CA LEU A 695 9.42 -1.07 -6.02
C LEU A 695 10.17 -0.20 -5.00
N GLN A 696 11.38 0.23 -5.34
CA GLN A 696 12.16 1.12 -4.48
C GLN A 696 11.47 2.48 -4.29
N GLU A 697 10.86 3.00 -5.35
CA GLU A 697 10.14 4.27 -5.28
C GLU A 697 8.84 4.17 -4.44
N HIS A 698 8.16 3.02 -4.46
CA HIS A 698 7.09 2.75 -3.49
C HIS A 698 7.61 2.77 -2.05
N HIS A 699 8.79 2.20 -1.77
CA HIS A 699 9.39 2.31 -0.43
C HIS A 699 9.70 3.75 -0.03
N ASN A 700 10.22 4.56 -0.97
CA ASN A 700 10.42 5.99 -0.76
C ASN A 700 9.12 6.70 -0.41
N PHE A 701 8.03 6.41 -1.12
CA PHE A 701 6.71 6.96 -0.83
C PHE A 701 6.24 6.62 0.59
N TRP A 702 6.31 5.35 1.00
CA TRP A 702 5.93 4.93 2.35
C TRP A 702 6.76 5.63 3.42
N ALA A 703 8.07 5.75 3.21
CA ALA A 703 8.97 6.43 4.14
C ALA A 703 8.68 7.94 4.22
N LYS A 704 8.49 8.62 3.08
CA LYS A 704 8.28 10.09 3.01
C LYS A 704 6.89 10.51 3.45
N ILE A 705 5.84 9.79 3.04
CA ILE A 705 4.46 10.29 3.16
C ILE A 705 3.76 9.71 4.38
N ILE A 706 3.91 8.41 4.59
CA ILE A 706 3.13 7.69 5.59
C ILE A 706 3.82 7.67 6.94
N TYR A 707 5.11 7.32 6.95
CA TYR A 707 5.83 7.06 8.19
C TYR A 707 6.87 8.13 8.56
N THR A 708 6.86 9.28 7.86
CA THR A 708 7.67 10.43 8.27
C THR A 708 7.28 10.85 9.69
N ALA A 709 8.27 10.91 10.58
CA ALA A 709 8.06 11.37 11.94
C ALA A 709 7.52 12.81 11.96
N LYS A 710 6.50 13.04 12.78
CA LYS A 710 5.91 14.36 13.01
C LYS A 710 6.67 15.10 14.11
N GLY A 711 6.94 16.39 13.92
CA GLY A 711 7.55 17.28 14.91
C GLY A 711 9.03 16.98 15.22
N PRO A 712 9.52 17.24 16.45
CA PRO A 712 10.95 17.21 16.79
C PRO A 712 11.58 15.81 16.80
N GLY A 713 10.78 14.75 16.59
CA GLY A 713 11.26 13.37 16.46
C GLY A 713 11.71 12.99 15.04
N ARG A 714 11.62 13.92 14.08
CA ARG A 714 12.08 13.70 12.71
C ARG A 714 13.60 13.60 12.69
N SER A 715 14.13 12.43 12.40
CA SER A 715 15.57 12.19 12.28
C SER A 715 15.86 11.02 11.33
N TRP A 716 17.09 10.94 10.84
CA TRP A 716 17.56 9.80 10.06
C TRP A 716 17.56 8.50 10.86
N ASP A 717 17.78 8.56 12.18
CA ASP A 717 17.66 7.39 13.06
C ASP A 717 16.23 6.83 13.10
N TRP A 718 15.22 7.73 13.11
CA TRP A 718 13.82 7.34 13.00
C TRP A 718 13.53 6.67 11.66
N LEU A 719 13.95 7.30 10.56
CA LEU A 719 13.74 6.79 9.21
C LEU A 719 14.40 5.44 9.03
N GLY A 720 15.67 5.27 9.43
CA GLY A 720 16.37 3.99 9.33
C GLY A 720 15.74 2.87 10.17
N MET A 721 15.04 3.22 11.25
CA MET A 721 14.26 2.26 12.03
C MET A 721 12.94 1.89 11.34
N ILE A 722 12.24 2.89 10.79
CA ILE A 722 10.95 2.71 10.14
C ILE A 722 11.09 2.01 8.80
N THR A 723 12.06 2.35 7.94
CA THR A 723 12.19 1.77 6.60
C THR A 723 12.32 0.25 6.66
N MET A 724 13.14 -0.25 7.59
CA MET A 724 13.29 -1.69 7.90
C MET A 724 12.00 -2.37 8.37
N SER A 725 11.07 -1.59 8.91
CA SER A 725 9.85 -2.07 9.57
C SER A 725 8.57 -1.82 8.76
N ILE A 726 8.63 -1.14 7.60
CA ILE A 726 7.46 -0.72 6.80
C ILE A 726 6.49 -1.88 6.57
N PHE A 727 6.97 -3.05 6.15
CA PHE A 727 6.12 -4.20 5.87
C PHE A 727 5.53 -4.84 7.11
N ALA A 728 6.33 -4.99 8.16
CA ALA A 728 5.82 -5.47 9.44
C ALA A 728 4.74 -4.51 9.99
N LEU A 729 4.92 -3.20 9.86
CA LEU A 729 3.91 -2.21 10.23
C LEU A 729 2.64 -2.34 9.37
N ARG A 730 2.78 -2.55 8.06
CA ARG A 730 1.64 -2.83 7.15
C ARG A 730 0.89 -4.10 7.54
N ASP A 731 1.61 -5.17 7.82
CA ASP A 731 1.03 -6.45 8.22
C ASP A 731 0.29 -6.33 9.56
N VAL A 732 0.83 -5.55 10.51
CA VAL A 732 0.13 -5.24 11.77
C VAL A 732 -1.17 -4.48 11.52
N ILE A 733 -1.18 -3.50 10.61
CA ILE A 733 -2.42 -2.78 10.28
C ILE A 733 -3.45 -3.74 9.69
N ARG A 734 -3.06 -4.57 8.72
CA ARG A 734 -3.95 -5.58 8.10
C ARG A 734 -4.47 -6.57 9.14
N HIS A 735 -3.58 -7.06 10.01
CA HIS A 735 -3.88 -8.06 11.02
C HIS A 735 -4.85 -7.53 12.08
N VAL A 736 -4.62 -6.33 12.59
CA VAL A 736 -5.52 -5.69 13.57
C VAL A 736 -6.87 -5.36 12.93
N LYS A 737 -6.91 -4.84 11.71
CA LYS A 737 -8.17 -4.60 10.96
C LYS A 737 -8.99 -5.88 10.78
N THR A 738 -8.32 -6.99 10.44
CA THR A 738 -8.94 -8.31 10.27
C THR A 738 -9.54 -8.79 11.59
N ASN A 739 -8.78 -8.71 12.69
CA ASN A 739 -9.23 -9.10 14.02
C ASN A 739 -10.41 -8.25 14.52
N TYR A 740 -10.40 -6.93 14.27
CA TYR A 740 -11.50 -6.05 14.65
C TYR A 740 -12.66 -6.04 13.64
N LYS A 741 -12.59 -6.89 12.59
CA LYS A 741 -13.60 -7.00 11.52
C LYS A 741 -13.99 -5.63 10.94
N THR A 742 -13.03 -4.71 10.85
CA THR A 742 -13.30 -3.38 10.29
C THR A 742 -13.66 -3.55 8.81
N PRO A 743 -14.70 -2.85 8.31
CA PRO A 743 -15.01 -2.87 6.89
C PRO A 743 -13.76 -2.54 6.09
N HIS A 744 -13.43 -3.35 5.10
CA HIS A 744 -12.50 -2.90 4.07
C HIS A 744 -13.21 -1.80 3.30
N ASN A 745 -12.74 -0.56 3.45
CA ASN A 745 -13.00 0.46 2.43
C ASN A 745 -12.48 -0.09 1.09
N GLY A 746 -13.21 0.17 0.00
CA GLY A 746 -13.11 -0.60 -1.25
C GLY A 746 -11.68 -0.95 -1.66
N ARG A 747 -11.43 -2.24 -1.94
CA ARG A 747 -10.11 -2.79 -2.32
C ARG A 747 -9.56 -2.27 -3.63
N THR A 748 -10.39 -1.60 -4.42
CA THR A 748 -10.09 -1.16 -5.78
C THR A 748 -10.20 0.35 -5.85
N HIS A 749 -9.08 1.05 -6.10
CA HIS A 749 -9.14 2.37 -6.72
C HIS A 749 -9.80 2.16 -8.09
N THR A 750 -11.12 2.34 -8.15
CA THR A 750 -11.81 2.34 -9.43
C THR A 750 -11.42 3.64 -10.09
N SER A 751 -10.47 3.57 -11.03
CA SER A 751 -10.16 4.72 -11.87
C SER A 751 -11.48 5.25 -12.45
N PRO A 752 -11.70 6.58 -12.44
CA PRO A 752 -12.90 7.14 -13.05
C PRO A 752 -13.11 6.58 -14.46
N ASP A 753 -14.36 6.33 -14.82
CA ASP A 753 -14.68 5.78 -16.13
C ASP A 753 -14.21 6.72 -17.25
N ALA A 754 -13.21 6.27 -18.02
CA ALA A 754 -12.61 7.02 -19.12
C ALA A 754 -13.49 7.03 -20.39
N THR A 755 -14.63 6.34 -20.40
CA THR A 755 -15.48 6.18 -21.60
C THR A 755 -15.93 7.52 -22.17
N HIS A 756 -16.31 8.48 -21.32
CA HIS A 756 -16.74 9.81 -21.77
C HIS A 756 -15.59 10.58 -22.45
N ASP A 757 -14.40 10.54 -21.85
CA ASP A 757 -13.22 11.23 -22.36
C ASP A 757 -12.77 10.63 -23.70
N ILE A 758 -12.69 9.29 -23.77
CA ILE A 758 -12.36 8.58 -25.01
C ILE A 758 -13.35 8.93 -26.13
N ASN A 759 -14.66 8.95 -25.83
CA ASN A 759 -15.67 9.34 -26.82
C ASN A 759 -15.59 10.81 -27.23
N THR A 760 -15.19 11.70 -26.33
CA THR A 760 -14.94 13.12 -26.64
C THR A 760 -13.80 13.26 -27.64
N ILE A 761 -12.69 12.55 -27.44
CA ILE A 761 -11.55 12.52 -28.37
C ILE A 761 -11.97 11.90 -29.71
N ARG A 762 -12.65 10.74 -29.71
CA ARG A 762 -13.14 10.09 -30.94
C ARG A 762 -14.05 11.01 -31.75
N GLY A 763 -14.99 11.67 -31.09
CA GLY A 763 -15.88 12.65 -31.73
C GLY A 763 -15.09 13.81 -32.34
N TYR A 764 -14.05 14.29 -31.67
CA TYR A 764 -13.17 15.34 -32.19
C TYR A 764 -12.37 14.86 -33.42
N LEU A 765 -11.73 13.69 -33.36
CA LEU A 765 -11.02 13.07 -34.48
C LEU A 765 -11.90 12.91 -35.71
N GLN A 766 -13.13 12.44 -35.52
CA GLN A 766 -14.11 12.24 -36.58
C GLN A 766 -14.58 13.56 -37.20
N ARG A 767 -14.95 14.56 -36.38
CA ARG A 767 -15.44 15.87 -36.86
C ARG A 767 -14.39 16.58 -37.72
N GLU A 768 -13.15 16.57 -37.25
CA GLU A 768 -12.02 17.24 -37.92
C GLU A 768 -11.35 16.35 -38.99
N LYS A 769 -11.84 15.12 -39.19
CA LYS A 769 -11.29 14.10 -40.12
C LYS A 769 -9.78 13.92 -39.96
N LEU A 770 -9.31 13.88 -38.70
CA LEU A 770 -7.89 14.04 -38.40
C LEU A 770 -7.03 12.89 -38.89
N GLN A 771 -7.60 11.68 -38.94
CA GLN A 771 -6.94 10.43 -39.35
C GLN A 771 -7.20 10.03 -40.81
N SER A 772 -7.77 10.92 -41.63
CA SER A 772 -7.93 10.72 -43.08
C SER A 772 -7.10 11.76 -43.84
N TYR A 773 -6.65 11.48 -45.06
CA TYR A 773 -5.87 12.45 -45.85
C TYR A 773 -6.75 13.64 -46.27
N ALA A 774 -6.44 14.83 -45.74
CA ALA A 774 -7.12 16.09 -46.02
C ALA A 774 -6.11 17.26 -45.94
N PRO A 775 -5.27 17.45 -46.96
CA PRO A 775 -4.18 18.45 -46.95
C PRO A 775 -4.67 19.91 -46.95
N ASP A 776 -5.96 20.13 -47.24
CA ASP A 776 -6.63 21.43 -47.26
C ASP A 776 -7.24 21.84 -45.91
N ARG A 777 -7.08 21.03 -44.86
CA ARG A 777 -7.68 21.33 -43.55
C ARG A 777 -7.16 22.63 -42.94
N ASN A 778 -8.04 23.30 -42.20
CA ASN A 778 -7.68 24.51 -41.48
C ASN A 778 -6.56 24.23 -40.46
N GLY A 779 -5.62 25.17 -40.32
CA GLY A 779 -4.49 25.02 -39.40
C GLY A 779 -3.34 24.11 -39.88
N ASN A 780 -3.44 23.45 -41.05
CA ASN A 780 -2.33 22.64 -41.60
C ASN A 780 -1.04 23.46 -41.79
N SER A 781 -1.15 24.70 -42.26
CA SER A 781 -0.01 25.62 -42.42
C SER A 781 0.62 26.08 -41.11
N ALA A 782 -0.12 25.99 -39.99
CA ALA A 782 0.37 26.31 -38.65
C ALA A 782 0.98 25.09 -37.93
N ALA A 783 0.87 23.89 -38.52
CA ALA A 783 1.42 22.67 -37.96
C ALA A 783 2.95 22.64 -38.11
N VAL A 784 3.64 22.29 -37.03
CA VAL A 784 5.08 21.97 -37.07
C VAL A 784 5.21 20.47 -37.30
N PRO A 785 5.94 20.01 -38.33
CA PRO A 785 6.21 18.58 -38.50
C PRO A 785 6.97 18.01 -37.31
N CYS A 786 6.45 16.93 -36.74
CA CYS A 786 7.17 16.09 -35.78
C CYS A 786 8.29 15.34 -36.49
N ARG A 787 9.32 15.01 -35.72
CA ARG A 787 10.44 14.21 -36.20
C ARG A 787 10.08 12.74 -36.17
N ASP A 788 10.61 12.00 -37.13
CA ASP A 788 10.69 10.53 -36.99
C ASP A 788 11.88 10.22 -36.09
N LEU A 789 11.62 10.04 -34.80
CA LEU A 789 12.68 9.83 -33.80
C LEU A 789 13.56 8.61 -34.11
N MET A 790 13.01 7.59 -34.77
CA MET A 790 13.82 6.46 -35.25
C MET A 790 14.76 6.90 -36.38
N ALA A 791 14.24 7.60 -37.39
CA ALA A 791 15.07 8.05 -38.52
C ALA A 791 16.16 9.05 -38.09
N GLU A 792 15.83 10.01 -37.22
CA GLU A 792 16.80 10.96 -36.64
C GLU A 792 17.86 10.23 -35.80
N GLY A 793 17.45 9.24 -35.01
CA GLY A 793 18.36 8.42 -34.21
C GLY A 793 19.31 7.56 -35.05
N VAL A 794 18.83 7.01 -36.18
CA VAL A 794 19.66 6.29 -37.15
C VAL A 794 20.71 7.23 -37.74
N ALA A 795 20.34 8.47 -38.08
CA ALA A 795 21.26 9.45 -38.65
C ALA A 795 22.44 9.75 -37.70
N TYR A 796 22.21 9.77 -36.38
CA TYR A 796 23.28 9.93 -35.38
C TYR A 796 24.37 8.88 -35.55
N SER A 797 24.03 7.62 -35.83
CA SER A 797 24.99 6.51 -35.95
C SER A 797 26.02 6.71 -37.06
N ASN A 798 25.70 7.55 -38.05
CA ASN A 798 26.59 7.90 -39.17
C ASN A 798 27.49 9.11 -38.89
N THR A 799 27.39 9.74 -37.71
CA THR A 799 28.19 10.91 -37.36
C THR A 799 29.55 10.53 -36.79
N ALA A 800 30.57 11.38 -36.97
CA ALA A 800 31.90 11.16 -36.41
C ALA A 800 31.90 11.07 -34.86
N ARG A 801 30.94 11.73 -34.21
CA ARG A 801 30.77 11.75 -32.75
C ARG A 801 30.00 10.53 -32.21
N ALA A 802 29.43 9.69 -33.08
CA ALA A 802 28.60 8.56 -32.69
C ALA A 802 29.33 7.62 -31.73
N TYR A 803 28.74 7.35 -30.55
CA TYR A 803 29.29 6.39 -29.58
C TYR A 803 30.75 6.68 -29.18
N LYS A 804 31.20 7.94 -29.26
CA LYS A 804 32.59 8.33 -28.96
C LYS A 804 33.00 7.91 -27.54
N VAL A 805 32.07 7.99 -26.58
CA VAL A 805 32.27 7.62 -25.17
C VAL A 805 32.66 6.15 -24.98
N PHE A 806 32.24 5.27 -25.90
CA PHE A 806 32.49 3.82 -25.83
C PHE A 806 33.68 3.35 -26.68
N ARG A 807 34.30 4.25 -27.44
CA ARG A 807 35.43 3.96 -28.33
C ARG A 807 36.76 4.29 -27.66
N GLN A 808 37.78 3.49 -27.93
CA GLN A 808 39.14 3.82 -27.55
C GLN A 808 39.59 5.07 -28.31
N ASP A 809 40.15 6.05 -27.59
CA ASP A 809 40.75 7.21 -28.23
C ASP A 809 41.96 6.77 -29.06
N ALA A 810 41.86 6.95 -30.38
CA ALA A 810 42.93 6.61 -31.33
C ALA A 810 44.00 7.71 -31.42
N THR A 811 43.82 8.84 -30.73
CA THR A 811 44.82 9.92 -30.71
C THR A 811 46.02 9.53 -29.83
N LYS A 812 47.21 9.53 -30.42
CA LYS A 812 48.46 9.37 -29.67
C LYS A 812 48.84 10.71 -29.06
N VAL A 813 48.56 10.89 -27.77
CA VAL A 813 49.08 12.02 -27.00
C VAL A 813 50.60 11.88 -26.92
N ARG A 814 51.34 12.81 -27.54
CA ARG A 814 52.80 12.87 -27.48
C ARG A 814 53.17 13.88 -26.40
N ASN A 815 53.61 13.39 -25.24
CA ASN A 815 54.14 14.24 -24.18
C ASN A 815 55.50 14.81 -24.64
N TYR A 816 55.57 16.11 -24.92
CA TYR A 816 56.79 16.78 -25.36
C TYR A 816 57.69 17.23 -24.18
N GLY A 817 57.33 16.90 -22.95
CA GLY A 817 57.99 17.40 -21.75
C GLY A 817 57.70 18.89 -21.50
N VAL A 818 57.95 19.33 -20.28
CA VAL A 818 57.98 20.77 -19.96
C VAL A 818 59.38 21.27 -20.31
N SER A 819 59.48 22.30 -21.14
CA SER A 819 60.77 22.92 -21.46
C SER A 819 61.38 23.56 -20.21
N ASN A 820 62.66 23.29 -19.94
CA ASN A 820 63.39 23.76 -18.75
C ASN A 820 63.57 25.29 -18.65
N ASP A 821 63.04 26.08 -19.58
CA ASP A 821 63.05 27.55 -19.54
C ASP A 821 61.62 28.09 -19.43
N SER A 822 61.12 28.25 -18.21
CA SER A 822 60.16 29.29 -17.84
C SER A 822 59.89 29.27 -16.33
N SER A 823 60.75 29.97 -15.60
CA SER A 823 60.38 30.58 -14.33
C SER A 823 59.52 31.82 -14.61
N SER A 824 58.20 31.73 -14.48
CA SER A 824 57.28 32.79 -13.98
C SER A 824 55.83 32.49 -14.37
N SER A 825 54.95 32.97 -13.49
CA SER A 825 53.51 32.75 -13.38
C SER A 825 52.66 33.07 -14.63
N GLU A 826 51.44 32.55 -14.58
CA GLU A 826 50.20 33.04 -15.20
C GLU A 826 49.80 32.56 -16.61
N HIS A 827 48.57 32.02 -16.64
CA HIS A 827 47.70 31.74 -17.78
C HIS A 827 48.18 30.71 -18.79
N LEU A 828 47.77 29.45 -18.57
CA LEU A 828 47.73 28.44 -19.63
C LEU A 828 46.28 27.98 -19.84
N ASP A 829 45.86 28.14 -21.09
CA ASP A 829 44.51 28.02 -21.61
C ASP A 829 43.87 26.64 -21.41
N SER A 830 42.60 26.68 -21.06
CA SER A 830 41.72 25.59 -20.62
C SER A 830 41.09 24.78 -21.76
N GLU A 831 41.75 24.60 -22.90
CA GLU A 831 41.14 23.93 -24.06
C GLU A 831 41.09 22.38 -23.97
N SER A 832 41.59 21.77 -22.88
CA SER A 832 41.41 20.34 -22.61
C SER A 832 40.29 20.01 -21.61
N MET A 833 39.58 21.02 -21.10
CA MET A 833 38.42 20.88 -20.20
C MET A 833 37.06 20.94 -20.91
N GLU A 834 37.01 21.07 -22.24
CA GLU A 834 35.73 21.05 -22.97
C GLU A 834 35.03 19.68 -22.95
N ALA A 835 35.74 18.59 -22.63
CA ALA A 835 35.09 17.30 -22.42
C ALA A 835 34.37 17.18 -21.06
N SER A 836 34.68 18.05 -20.09
CA SER A 836 34.04 18.10 -18.77
C SER A 836 33.04 19.25 -18.60
N GLN A 837 33.05 20.27 -19.48
CA GLN A 837 32.09 21.38 -19.43
C GLN A 837 30.76 21.07 -20.14
N VAL A 838 30.71 20.05 -21.01
CA VAL A 838 29.42 19.56 -21.55
C VAL A 838 28.61 18.83 -20.47
N ASP A 839 29.26 18.30 -19.44
CA ASP A 839 28.59 17.65 -18.30
C ASP A 839 27.98 18.68 -17.33
N ALA A 840 28.61 19.84 -17.13
CA ALA A 840 28.17 20.84 -16.14
C ALA A 840 26.91 21.63 -16.56
N ALA A 841 26.67 21.84 -17.86
CA ALA A 841 25.48 22.56 -18.35
C ALA A 841 24.24 21.66 -18.45
N ALA A 842 24.40 20.34 -18.40
CA ALA A 842 23.32 19.35 -18.40
C ALA A 842 23.03 18.79 -16.99
N ASP A 843 23.95 18.97 -16.04
CA ASP A 843 23.75 18.64 -14.61
C ASP A 843 22.66 19.50 -13.95
N SER A 844 22.36 20.69 -14.47
CA SER A 844 21.27 21.51 -13.95
C SER A 844 19.88 20.95 -14.26
N ASP A 845 19.71 20.20 -15.35
CA ASP A 845 18.41 19.66 -15.77
C ASP A 845 18.06 18.34 -15.05
N GLU A 846 19.05 17.59 -14.57
CA GLU A 846 18.86 16.35 -13.78
C GLU A 846 18.83 16.58 -12.27
N ARG A 847 19.50 17.62 -11.74
CA ARG A 847 19.28 18.03 -10.33
C ARG A 847 17.82 18.43 -10.07
N VAL A 848 17.10 18.88 -11.10
CA VAL A 848 15.66 19.13 -11.04
C VAL A 848 14.85 17.84 -11.23
N ALA A 849 15.40 16.79 -11.86
CA ALA A 849 14.73 15.51 -12.09
C ALA A 849 14.59 14.63 -10.87
N ILE A 850 15.55 14.69 -9.95
CA ILE A 850 15.55 13.94 -8.69
C ILE A 850 14.43 14.45 -7.74
N ASP A 851 14.00 15.70 -7.91
CA ASP A 851 13.10 16.39 -6.97
C ASP A 851 11.64 16.52 -7.47
N SER A 852 11.30 15.97 -8.63
CA SER A 852 10.05 16.31 -9.34
C SER A 852 9.04 15.20 -9.54
N ILE A 853 9.24 13.99 -9.02
CA ILE A 853 8.13 13.03 -8.93
C ILE A 853 7.23 13.54 -7.80
N GLY A 854 6.14 14.23 -8.17
CA GLY A 854 5.16 14.68 -7.20
C GLY A 854 4.55 13.46 -6.49
N GLU A 855 4.09 13.64 -5.25
CA GLU A 855 3.51 12.55 -4.43
C GLU A 855 2.31 11.86 -5.13
N GLY A 856 1.66 12.52 -6.08
CA GLY A 856 0.59 11.98 -6.93
C GLY A 856 1.03 11.41 -8.28
N ASP A 857 2.32 11.47 -8.64
CA ASP A 857 2.86 10.97 -9.91
C ASP A 857 3.25 9.49 -9.87
N LEU A 858 3.28 8.87 -8.69
CA LEU A 858 3.49 7.44 -8.57
C LEU A 858 2.26 6.68 -9.04
N PRO A 859 2.43 5.66 -9.90
CA PRO A 859 1.32 4.78 -10.23
C PRO A 859 0.91 4.03 -8.96
N GLU A 860 -0.32 4.26 -8.52
CA GLU A 860 -1.01 3.37 -7.60
C GLU A 860 -1.15 2.03 -8.31
N ASP A 861 -0.46 1.01 -7.80
CA ASP A 861 -0.61 -0.35 -8.33
C ASP A 861 -2.10 -0.74 -8.34
N GLU A 862 -2.60 -1.16 -9.52
CA GLU A 862 -3.91 -1.82 -9.68
C GLU A 862 -3.89 -3.23 -9.01
N ASP A 863 -2.73 -3.68 -8.52
CA ASP A 863 -2.52 -4.97 -7.85
C ASP A 863 -2.81 -4.86 -6.35
N GLU A 864 -3.81 -5.64 -5.91
CA GLU A 864 -4.52 -5.57 -4.63
C GLU A 864 -3.61 -5.58 -3.38
N ASP A 865 -2.44 -6.23 -3.43
CA ASP A 865 -1.66 -6.51 -2.21
C ASP A 865 -0.80 -5.32 -1.71
N ASP A 866 -0.51 -4.31 -2.54
CA ASP A 866 0.49 -3.29 -2.19
C ASP A 866 -0.03 -2.09 -1.37
N TRP A 867 -1.34 -1.90 -1.36
CA TRP A 867 -2.01 -0.82 -0.59
C TRP A 867 -2.85 -1.33 0.59
N ASP A 868 -2.99 -2.66 0.71
CA ASP A 868 -3.84 -3.41 1.64
C ASP A 868 -3.72 -3.08 3.15
N GLY A 869 -2.71 -2.30 3.56
CA GLY A 869 -2.48 -1.93 4.95
C GLY A 869 -3.30 -0.72 5.38
N LEU A 870 -3.17 0.42 4.70
CA LEU A 870 -3.79 1.67 5.14
C LEU A 870 -5.13 1.90 4.44
N ASP A 871 -6.05 2.50 5.17
CA ASP A 871 -7.28 2.98 4.57
C ASP A 871 -6.89 4.03 3.51
N GLN A 872 -7.08 3.71 2.22
CA GLN A 872 -6.75 4.63 1.12
C GLN A 872 -7.50 5.96 1.28
N GLU A 873 -8.67 5.96 1.92
CA GLU A 873 -9.40 7.19 2.26
C GLU A 873 -8.63 8.02 3.30
N ALA A 874 -7.98 7.39 4.29
CA ALA A 874 -7.13 8.07 5.26
C ALA A 874 -5.80 8.56 4.64
N VAL A 875 -5.21 7.80 3.70
CA VAL A 875 -4.03 8.23 2.94
C VAL A 875 -4.36 9.41 2.03
N MET A 876 -5.49 9.34 1.32
CA MET A 876 -6.00 10.42 0.48
C MET A 876 -6.50 11.61 1.29
N GLU A 877 -7.04 11.42 2.50
CA GLU A 877 -7.35 12.51 3.43
C GLU A 877 -6.08 13.17 3.95
N LEU A 878 -5.04 12.40 4.27
CA LEU A 878 -3.71 12.93 4.64
C LEU A 878 -3.09 13.73 3.49
N ILE A 879 -3.10 13.20 2.26
CA ILE A 879 -2.62 13.86 1.05
C ILE A 879 -3.48 15.10 0.74
N SER A 880 -4.80 14.99 0.79
CA SER A 880 -5.70 16.13 0.53
C SER A 880 -5.63 17.19 1.63
N GLY A 881 -5.31 16.80 2.87
CA GLY A 881 -5.06 17.70 4.00
C GLY A 881 -3.77 18.48 3.80
N LEU A 882 -2.69 17.80 3.38
CA LEU A 882 -1.43 18.42 2.97
C LEU A 882 -1.60 19.36 1.78
N CYS A 883 -2.36 18.97 0.75
CA CYS A 883 -2.68 19.84 -0.39
C CYS A 883 -3.54 21.05 0.02
N ARG A 884 -4.52 20.87 0.92
CA ARG A 884 -5.34 21.98 1.44
C ARG A 884 -4.53 22.95 2.29
N GLU A 885 -3.58 22.46 3.09
CA GLU A 885 -2.67 23.33 3.84
C GLU A 885 -1.76 24.14 2.91
N LEU A 886 -1.26 23.53 1.83
CA LEU A 886 -0.48 24.22 0.79
C LEU A 886 -1.29 25.29 0.05
N ASP A 887 -2.55 25.03 -0.27
CA ASP A 887 -3.44 26.00 -0.92
C ASP A 887 -3.84 27.15 0.03
N THR A 888 -3.99 26.89 1.34
CA THR A 888 -4.31 27.93 2.32
C THR A 888 -3.14 28.85 2.69
N MET A 889 -1.90 28.50 2.30
CA MET A 889 -0.70 29.29 2.59
C MET A 889 -0.21 30.17 1.43
N GLY A 890 -0.97 30.29 0.33
CA GLY A 890 -0.80 31.37 -0.63
C GLY A 890 0.52 31.37 -1.41
N LEU A 891 0.99 30.21 -1.87
CA LEU A 891 2.09 30.11 -2.82
C LEU A 891 1.57 29.55 -4.15
N SER A 892 1.16 30.46 -5.04
CA SER A 892 0.86 30.21 -6.46
C SER A 892 2.13 30.08 -7.30
#